data_AF-A0A937Z690-F1
#
_entry.id   AF-A0A937Z690-F1
#
_cell.length_a   1.000
_cell.length_b   1.000
_cell.length_c   1.000
_cell.angle_alpha   90.00
_cell.angle_beta   90.00
_cell.angle_gamma   90.00
#
_symmetry.space_group_name_H-M   'P 1'
#
loop_
_entity.id
_entity.type
_entity.pdbx_description
1 polymer ?
#
loop_
_entity_poly.entity_id
_entity_poly.type
_entity_poly.pdbx_seq_one_letter_code
_entity_poly.pdbx_strand_id
1 'polypeptide(L)'
;MKQQTVMWTALPNGVANGKLRLSVFVSPRLETNEGGPRPSLSQFPDFIEWPARMAEAQFQVRFGGKPPVAAERVAPKGAESAGELYRAMLNAGTYVQPVQLPNLAERAIRSFSVRNVLTHIRDVYRTTAVESPTVVPKLAPSRLPSQPLGRFLRQVAPPTEARETIRTQLDRQLRTAPNRAFFNPTVEDPAAVSARAVGATPAGAVVPQAAASAVTLDFQQVDSFYRQPRPARVERAHPVVPPPEMDFHKIVSALGQYPGVLRLIGLVIDLEVPYDPALAGTTTVQVTPTWTASLETTNVTPRTRCVIGTDRFQAQARADSDLAGGMLRLDDESRFEVGQVDVDGAAIKAMTAAEQAQSGDADEEKNAALPSLRSAGIWVARVNRAHQLATQVLPRTQTQNAQLTNLARKQPGDVDDLYADDVARGYRVDVLDEASGQWRSLCARVGDYRFHSDAEGVNRKVALEDEGWVSSAAAESTEDDDVYVHETLFTWDGWSMVAPRPMRPLPQPGVTADSGTDYGLRVRFTPAPGSLPRLRFGHSYRVRARMVDLAGNSLPLEHADDSAASEAVDYVRHEPIVSPIVVPLADLAKSPGETLDRLVIRSYNDAPAKDSQRTNEAAERHVAPPKTAESMAEWHGKFDGPTGMQGNAATYQLITENDGALAEVEPAEQLALPYLPDPLALGATIRSTQIDVDPGPEDEVFKVPFDGDWPDVQPFRIRLVESRAAGEGPNWGAAQRRLVLPLPKGETAEIWLSCYTDEPQIPNLGVYRWTVEGVAASAL
;
A
#
# COMPACT_ATOMS: atom_id res chain seq x y z
N MET A 1 -23.14 33.98 23.89
CA MET A 1 -21.73 33.97 24.28
C MET A 1 -20.92 33.48 23.10
N LYS A 2 -20.41 34.47 22.37
CA LYS A 2 -19.37 34.33 21.36
C LYS A 2 -18.01 34.16 22.04
N GLN A 3 -17.23 33.18 21.59
CA GLN A 3 -15.86 32.95 22.02
C GLN A 3 -14.96 32.73 20.79
N GLN A 4 -13.82 33.43 20.75
CA GLN A 4 -12.79 33.24 19.74
C GLN A 4 -11.43 32.99 20.39
N THR A 5 -10.83 31.85 20.05
CA THR A 5 -9.52 31.44 20.55
C THR A 5 -8.62 31.11 19.37
N VAL A 6 -7.37 31.55 19.41
CA VAL A 6 -6.35 31.16 18.41
C VAL A 6 -5.17 30.52 19.12
N MET A 7 -4.83 29.31 18.67
CA MET A 7 -3.61 28.64 19.06
C MET A 7 -2.50 28.92 18.06
N TRP A 8 -1.33 29.33 18.57
CA TRP A 8 -0.15 29.70 17.80
C TRP A 8 0.97 28.69 18.07
N THR A 9 0.98 27.59 17.32
CA THR A 9 1.96 26.53 17.53
C THR A 9 3.26 26.87 16.82
N ALA A 10 4.35 27.01 17.58
CA ALA A 10 5.68 27.28 17.05
C ALA A 10 6.36 25.98 16.57
N LEU A 11 6.77 25.95 15.31
CA LEU A 11 7.34 24.77 14.65
C LEU A 11 8.73 25.07 14.09
N PRO A 12 9.80 24.52 14.68
CA PRO A 12 11.17 24.66 14.16
C PRO A 12 11.32 24.18 12.71
N ASN A 13 12.04 24.92 11.86
CA ASN A 13 12.17 24.66 10.41
C ASN A 13 13.61 24.84 9.88
N GLY A 14 14.59 24.39 10.66
CA GLY A 14 16.00 24.39 10.30
C GLY A 14 16.69 25.75 10.37
N VAL A 15 17.93 25.77 9.91
CA VAL A 15 18.80 26.96 9.90
C VAL A 15 19.15 27.30 8.47
N ALA A 16 19.05 28.57 8.08
CA ALA A 16 19.46 29.04 6.76
C ALA A 16 20.07 30.44 6.88
N ASN A 17 21.16 30.71 6.17
CA ASN A 17 21.81 32.02 6.10
C ASN A 17 22.09 32.67 7.48
N GLY A 18 22.47 31.87 8.47
CA GLY A 18 22.73 32.35 9.84
C GLY A 18 21.48 32.73 10.64
N LYS A 19 20.28 32.37 10.16
CA LYS A 19 19.01 32.58 10.85
C LYS A 19 18.34 31.25 11.18
N LEU A 20 17.72 31.19 12.35
CA LEU A 20 16.77 30.15 12.74
C LEU A 20 15.45 30.41 12.03
N ARG A 21 14.94 29.41 11.29
CA ARG A 21 13.63 29.48 10.64
C ARG A 21 12.60 28.71 11.47
N LEU A 22 11.42 29.26 11.65
CA LEU A 22 10.29 28.56 12.24
C LEU A 22 9.00 28.92 11.49
N SER A 23 8.05 28.01 11.49
CA SER A 23 6.69 28.29 11.04
C SER A 23 5.74 28.34 12.23
N VAL A 24 4.75 29.22 12.17
CA VAL A 24 3.67 29.30 13.15
C VAL A 24 2.43 28.69 12.51
N PHE A 25 1.97 27.57 13.05
CA PHE A 25 0.70 26.98 12.64
C PHE A 25 -0.43 27.58 13.46
N VAL A 26 -1.39 28.20 12.77
CA VAL A 26 -2.52 28.89 13.38
C VAL A 26 -3.72 27.94 13.42
N SER A 27 -4.23 27.65 14.62
CA SER A 27 -5.46 26.87 14.81
C SER A 27 -6.55 27.72 15.46
N PRO A 28 -7.47 28.31 14.67
CA PRO A 28 -8.62 29.02 15.20
C PRO A 28 -9.67 28.08 15.80
N ARG A 29 -10.31 28.51 16.89
CA ARG A 29 -11.50 27.89 17.48
C ARG A 29 -12.57 28.94 17.70
N LEU A 30 -13.66 28.83 16.94
CA LEU A 30 -14.78 29.75 16.93
C LEU A 30 -16.01 29.06 17.54
N GLU A 31 -16.59 29.67 18.56
CA GLU A 31 -17.77 29.14 19.23
C GLU A 31 -18.79 30.25 19.43
N THR A 32 -20.05 29.96 19.14
CA THR A 32 -21.15 30.88 19.44
C THR A 32 -22.45 30.10 19.61
N ASN A 33 -23.29 30.57 20.52
CA ASN A 33 -24.68 30.16 20.65
C ASN A 33 -25.66 31.28 20.23
N GLU A 34 -25.14 32.33 19.59
CA GLU A 34 -25.92 33.47 19.06
C GLU A 34 -26.31 33.21 17.60
N GLY A 35 -27.49 33.67 17.16
CA GLY A 35 -27.91 33.59 15.75
C GLY A 35 -28.74 32.36 15.34
N GLY A 36 -29.30 31.61 16.29
CA GLY A 36 -30.16 30.46 16.01
C GLY A 36 -29.38 29.18 15.67
N PRO A 37 -29.98 28.18 14.99
CA PRO A 37 -29.37 26.86 14.81
C PRO A 37 -28.18 26.85 13.84
N ARG A 38 -27.94 27.93 13.08
CA ARG A 38 -26.92 27.98 12.02
C ARG A 38 -26.04 29.24 12.08
N PRO A 39 -25.17 29.38 13.10
CA PRO A 39 -24.23 30.49 13.19
C PRO A 39 -23.26 30.58 12.00
N SER A 40 -22.75 31.79 11.73
CA SER A 40 -21.94 32.07 10.53
C SER A 40 -20.68 32.89 10.85
N LEU A 41 -19.73 32.88 9.93
CA LEU A 41 -18.46 33.59 10.05
C LEU A 41 -18.64 35.11 10.17
N SER A 42 -19.77 35.66 9.68
CA SER A 42 -20.15 37.07 9.86
C SER A 42 -20.10 37.56 11.31
N GLN A 43 -20.27 36.65 12.28
CA GLN A 43 -20.25 36.93 13.71
C GLN A 43 -18.82 37.13 14.26
N PHE A 44 -17.78 36.81 13.47
CA PHE A 44 -16.38 36.87 13.86
C PHE A 44 -15.59 37.80 12.90
N PRO A 45 -15.67 39.15 13.07
CA PRO A 45 -15.05 40.10 12.14
C PRO A 45 -13.54 39.90 11.94
N ASP A 46 -12.82 39.47 12.98
CA ASP A 46 -11.39 39.19 12.91
C ASP A 46 -11.05 38.09 11.91
N PHE A 47 -11.97 37.14 11.70
CA PHE A 47 -11.79 36.02 10.76
C PHE A 47 -12.35 36.28 9.38
N ILE A 48 -13.19 37.30 9.19
CA ILE A 48 -13.58 37.76 7.85
C ILE A 48 -12.38 38.47 7.21
N GLU A 49 -11.70 39.32 7.98
CA GLU A 49 -10.56 40.12 7.55
C GLU A 49 -9.21 39.47 7.91
N TRP A 50 -9.18 38.15 8.10
CA TRP A 50 -8.02 37.44 8.67
C TRP A 50 -6.70 37.76 7.93
N PRO A 51 -6.60 37.70 6.59
CA PRO A 51 -5.36 38.04 5.90
C PRO A 51 -4.89 39.49 6.13
N ALA A 52 -5.83 40.43 6.23
CA ALA A 52 -5.51 41.83 6.53
C ALA A 52 -5.01 42.00 7.97
N ARG A 53 -5.65 41.32 8.95
CA ARG A 53 -5.15 41.24 10.32
C ARG A 53 -3.73 40.69 10.35
N MET A 54 -3.46 39.60 9.64
CA MET A 54 -2.12 39.02 9.57
C MET A 54 -1.08 39.99 9.04
N ALA A 55 -1.41 40.85 8.08
CA ALA A 55 -0.49 41.84 7.53
C ALA A 55 0.00 42.87 8.59
N GLU A 56 -0.81 43.15 9.61
CA GLU A 56 -0.48 44.09 10.70
C GLU A 56 0.17 43.40 11.92
N ALA A 57 0.14 42.07 11.99
CA ALA A 57 0.66 41.32 13.12
C ALA A 57 2.19 41.32 13.17
N GLN A 58 2.74 41.55 14.37
CA GLN A 58 4.15 41.36 14.69
C GLN A 58 4.32 40.13 15.58
N PHE A 59 5.51 39.53 15.59
CA PHE A 59 5.77 38.29 16.32
C PHE A 59 7.02 38.41 17.20
N GLN A 60 6.89 37.92 18.43
CA GLN A 60 8.01 37.70 19.34
C GLN A 60 8.21 36.20 19.55
N VAL A 61 9.46 35.76 19.53
CA VAL A 61 9.86 34.37 19.75
C VAL A 61 10.62 34.28 21.05
N ARG A 62 10.25 33.32 21.90
CA ARG A 62 10.93 33.04 23.16
C ARG A 62 11.57 31.66 23.10
N PHE A 63 12.84 31.58 23.52
CA PHE A 63 13.58 30.33 23.64
C PHE A 63 13.86 30.00 25.10
N GLY A 64 13.29 28.91 25.61
CA GLY A 64 13.42 28.51 27.01
C GLY A 64 13.05 29.65 27.97
N GLY A 65 13.89 29.88 28.98
CA GLY A 65 13.73 30.99 29.93
C GLY A 65 14.30 32.33 29.48
N LYS A 66 14.79 32.46 28.23
CA LYS A 66 15.41 33.71 27.75
C LYS A 66 14.36 34.78 27.42
N PRO A 67 14.74 36.08 27.36
CA PRO A 67 13.84 37.14 26.90
C PRO A 67 13.31 36.88 25.48
N PRO A 68 12.07 37.30 25.15
CA PRO A 68 11.57 37.26 23.79
C PRO A 68 12.42 38.12 22.84
N VAL A 69 12.62 37.63 21.62
CA VAL A 69 13.28 38.34 20.52
C VAL A 69 12.27 38.62 19.42
N ALA A 70 12.40 39.77 18.74
CA ALA A 70 11.56 40.08 17.59
C ALA A 70 11.88 39.13 16.42
N ALA A 71 10.84 38.61 15.78
CA ALA A 71 10.96 37.80 14.57
C ALA A 71 10.64 38.62 13.32
N GLU A 72 11.38 38.33 12.25
CA GLU A 72 11.09 38.82 10.90
C GLU A 72 10.12 37.88 10.21
N ARG A 73 9.02 38.40 9.67
CA ARG A 73 8.06 37.59 8.90
C ARG A 73 8.53 37.44 7.46
N VAL A 74 8.55 36.20 6.97
CA VAL A 74 8.80 35.90 5.56
C VAL A 74 7.47 35.83 4.82
N ALA A 75 7.22 36.79 3.93
CA ALA A 75 6.00 36.81 3.13
C ALA A 75 6.08 35.76 1.98
N PRO A 76 5.05 34.92 1.78
CA PRO A 76 5.02 34.01 0.65
C PRO A 76 4.82 34.78 -0.67
N LYS A 77 5.32 34.21 -1.76
CA LYS A 77 5.07 34.75 -3.11
C LYS A 77 3.56 34.67 -3.41
N GLY A 78 2.94 35.79 -3.81
CA GLY A 78 1.50 35.84 -4.09
C GLY A 78 0.63 36.31 -2.91
N ALA A 79 1.24 36.70 -1.78
CA ALA A 79 0.54 37.18 -0.58
C ALA A 79 -0.38 38.39 -0.84
N GLU A 80 -0.14 39.17 -1.90
CA GLU A 80 -0.99 40.28 -2.31
C GLU A 80 -2.44 39.86 -2.64
N SER A 81 -2.63 38.60 -3.03
CA SER A 81 -3.96 38.03 -3.35
C SER A 81 -4.62 37.32 -2.18
N ALA A 82 -3.99 37.27 -1.01
CA ALA A 82 -4.42 36.46 0.14
C ALA A 82 -5.88 36.71 0.55
N GLY A 83 -6.32 37.97 0.57
CA GLY A 83 -7.70 38.34 0.90
C GLY A 83 -8.73 37.82 -0.10
N GLU A 84 -8.41 37.88 -1.41
CA GLU A 84 -9.27 37.37 -2.48
C GLU A 84 -9.38 35.83 -2.39
N LEU A 85 -8.25 35.14 -2.23
CA LEU A 85 -8.20 33.68 -2.13
C LEU A 85 -8.90 33.17 -0.87
N TYR A 86 -8.71 33.86 0.26
CA TYR A 86 -9.37 33.53 1.52
C TYR A 86 -10.89 33.65 1.39
N ARG A 87 -11.40 34.79 0.88
CA ARG A 87 -12.85 35.01 0.70
C ARG A 87 -13.50 34.04 -0.27
N ALA A 88 -12.76 33.54 -1.26
CA ALA A 88 -13.25 32.48 -2.14
C ALA A 88 -13.62 31.20 -1.39
N MET A 89 -12.98 30.91 -0.27
CA MET A 89 -13.21 29.69 0.52
C MET A 89 -13.97 29.94 1.83
N LEU A 90 -13.70 31.07 2.48
CA LEU A 90 -14.19 31.46 3.80
C LEU A 90 -14.76 32.88 3.71
N ASN A 91 -16.08 32.98 3.58
CA ASN A 91 -16.80 34.25 3.45
C ASN A 91 -17.77 34.45 4.62
N ALA A 92 -18.44 35.61 4.66
CA ALA A 92 -19.35 35.96 5.76
C ALA A 92 -20.48 34.93 5.98
N GLY A 93 -20.90 34.20 4.95
CA GLY A 93 -21.93 33.17 5.00
C GLY A 93 -21.44 31.78 5.42
N THR A 94 -20.13 31.58 5.57
CA THR A 94 -19.57 30.27 5.97
C THR A 94 -20.13 29.84 7.33
N TYR A 95 -20.66 28.62 7.39
CA TYR A 95 -21.22 28.03 8.61
C TYR A 95 -20.13 27.79 9.66
N VAL A 96 -20.42 28.03 10.93
CA VAL A 96 -19.49 27.81 12.05
C VAL A 96 -20.11 26.85 13.05
N GLN A 97 -19.51 25.67 13.23
CA GLN A 97 -19.90 24.73 14.28
C GLN A 97 -18.81 24.69 15.36
N PRO A 98 -19.14 24.69 16.66
CA PRO A 98 -18.17 24.48 17.73
C PRO A 98 -17.39 23.17 17.52
N VAL A 99 -16.08 23.20 17.79
CA VAL A 99 -15.20 22.03 17.62
C VAL A 99 -15.61 20.92 18.59
N GLN A 100 -15.90 19.74 18.06
CA GLN A 100 -16.10 18.51 18.84
C GLN A 100 -15.03 17.51 18.46
N LEU A 101 -14.23 17.09 19.46
CA LEU A 101 -13.24 16.04 19.26
C LEU A 101 -13.87 14.68 19.52
N PRO A 102 -13.79 13.74 18.58
CA PRO A 102 -14.28 12.39 18.79
C PRO A 102 -13.44 11.71 19.89
N ASN A 103 -14.13 11.04 20.82
CA ASN A 103 -13.47 10.24 21.84
C ASN A 103 -13.10 8.86 21.27
N LEU A 104 -11.95 8.78 20.61
CA LEU A 104 -11.48 7.52 20.02
C LEU A 104 -10.85 6.56 21.03
N ALA A 105 -10.40 7.04 22.20
CA ALA A 105 -9.75 6.18 23.20
C ALA A 105 -10.70 5.17 23.84
N GLU A 106 -12.01 5.45 23.79
CA GLU A 106 -13.05 4.53 24.25
C GLU A 106 -13.50 3.55 23.16
N ARG A 107 -12.94 3.57 21.95
CA ARG A 107 -13.37 2.66 20.87
C ARG A 107 -12.43 1.46 20.77
N ALA A 108 -12.97 0.31 20.39
CA ALA A 108 -12.14 -0.87 20.15
C ALA A 108 -11.38 -0.70 18.84
N ILE A 109 -10.07 -0.97 18.86
CA ILE A 109 -9.21 -0.86 17.69
C ILE A 109 -8.98 -2.25 17.10
N ARG A 110 -9.53 -2.49 15.91
CA ARG A 110 -9.34 -3.71 15.14
C ARG A 110 -8.14 -3.57 14.21
N SER A 111 -7.28 -4.58 14.25
CA SER A 111 -6.04 -4.67 13.48
C SER A 111 -5.60 -6.14 13.41
N PHE A 112 -4.60 -6.45 12.61
CA PHE A 112 -3.95 -7.75 12.57
C PHE A 112 -2.45 -7.58 12.32
N SER A 113 -1.64 -8.54 12.76
CA SER A 113 -0.19 -8.49 12.57
C SER A 113 0.18 -8.85 11.13
N VAL A 114 0.63 -7.87 10.34
CA VAL A 114 1.10 -8.09 8.96
C VAL A 114 2.33 -9.00 8.97
N ARG A 115 3.22 -8.79 9.95
CA ARG A 115 4.41 -9.62 10.19
C ARG A 115 4.06 -11.10 10.37
N ASN A 116 3.25 -11.41 11.38
CA ASN A 116 2.95 -12.78 11.74
C ASN A 116 2.22 -13.51 10.60
N VAL A 117 1.25 -12.84 9.97
CA VAL A 117 0.50 -13.41 8.84
C VAL A 117 1.45 -13.74 7.68
N LEU A 118 2.37 -12.83 7.33
CA LEU A 118 3.37 -13.09 6.30
C LEU A 118 4.32 -14.24 6.68
N THR A 119 4.79 -14.30 7.93
CA THR A 119 5.63 -15.40 8.42
C THR A 119 4.92 -16.75 8.27
N HIS A 120 3.66 -16.87 8.71
CA HIS A 120 2.90 -18.12 8.58
C HIS A 120 2.69 -18.54 7.13
N ILE A 121 2.43 -17.57 6.23
CA ILE A 121 2.30 -17.81 4.79
C ILE A 121 3.63 -18.26 4.20
N ARG A 122 4.74 -17.59 4.54
CA ARG A 122 6.08 -17.98 4.08
C ARG A 122 6.43 -19.41 4.51
N ASP A 123 6.15 -19.76 5.76
CA ASP A 123 6.45 -21.07 6.32
C ASP A 123 5.67 -22.21 5.65
N VAL A 124 4.39 -22.02 5.34
CA VAL A 124 3.62 -23.07 4.63
C VAL A 124 4.09 -23.25 3.19
N TYR A 125 4.50 -22.18 2.50
CA TYR A 125 5.05 -22.28 1.13
C TYR A 125 6.36 -23.02 1.13
N ARG A 126 7.25 -22.66 2.06
CA ARG A 126 8.54 -23.32 2.29
C ARG A 126 8.36 -24.81 2.55
N THR A 127 7.50 -25.16 3.52
CA THR A 127 7.29 -26.56 3.93
C THR A 127 6.71 -27.37 2.77
N THR A 128 5.71 -26.84 2.08
CA THR A 128 5.08 -27.52 0.95
C THR A 128 6.06 -27.74 -0.21
N ALA A 129 6.93 -26.77 -0.50
CA ALA A 129 7.92 -26.89 -1.56
C ALA A 129 8.97 -27.98 -1.27
N VAL A 130 9.35 -28.17 -0.01
CA VAL A 130 10.27 -29.24 0.42
C VAL A 130 9.59 -30.61 0.39
N GLU A 131 8.35 -30.71 0.87
CA GLU A 131 7.62 -31.99 0.96
C GLU A 131 7.06 -32.48 -0.38
N SER A 132 6.75 -31.56 -1.30
CA SER A 132 6.09 -31.87 -2.57
C SER A 132 6.70 -31.04 -3.73
N PRO A 133 7.99 -31.26 -4.06
CA PRO A 133 8.71 -30.43 -5.03
C PRO A 133 8.26 -30.63 -6.49
N THR A 134 7.73 -31.81 -6.83
CA THR A 134 7.45 -32.21 -8.22
C THR A 134 5.99 -32.62 -8.47
N VAL A 135 5.15 -32.61 -7.43
CA VAL A 135 3.75 -33.06 -7.48
C VAL A 135 2.89 -32.13 -6.64
N VAL A 136 1.70 -31.79 -7.11
CA VAL A 136 0.73 -31.01 -6.33
C VAL A 136 0.24 -31.86 -5.15
N PRO A 137 0.25 -31.35 -3.90
CA PRO A 137 -0.26 -32.08 -2.75
C PRO A 137 -1.72 -32.51 -2.93
N LYS A 138 -2.08 -33.69 -2.42
CA LYS A 138 -3.46 -34.18 -2.37
C LYS A 138 -3.98 -34.15 -0.94
N LEU A 139 -5.13 -33.51 -0.74
CA LEU A 139 -5.79 -33.40 0.56
C LEU A 139 -7.19 -34.01 0.50
N ALA A 140 -7.55 -34.72 1.56
CA ALA A 140 -8.92 -35.12 1.86
C ALA A 140 -9.34 -34.46 3.19
N PRO A 141 -10.60 -34.01 3.36
CA PRO A 141 -11.04 -33.35 4.59
C PRO A 141 -10.74 -34.15 5.88
N SER A 142 -10.86 -35.48 5.84
CA SER A 142 -10.58 -36.37 6.98
C SER A 142 -9.10 -36.43 7.37
N ARG A 143 -8.20 -36.13 6.42
CA ARG A 143 -6.73 -36.24 6.58
C ARG A 143 -6.02 -34.90 6.70
N LEU A 144 -6.72 -33.78 6.70
CA LEU A 144 -6.11 -32.45 6.85
C LEU A 144 -5.10 -32.36 8.03
N PRO A 145 -5.35 -32.93 9.23
CA PRO A 145 -4.42 -32.78 10.36
C PRO A 145 -3.07 -33.49 10.19
N SER A 146 -3.00 -34.51 9.32
CA SER A 146 -1.80 -35.36 9.19
C SER A 146 -0.75 -34.79 8.24
N GLN A 147 -1.12 -33.84 7.37
CA GLN A 147 -0.21 -33.19 6.42
C GLN A 147 0.03 -31.73 6.83
N PRO A 148 1.25 -31.17 6.70
CA PRO A 148 1.52 -29.78 7.08
C PRO A 148 0.63 -28.74 6.39
N LEU A 149 0.43 -28.85 5.07
CA LEU A 149 -0.49 -27.97 4.34
C LEU A 149 -1.91 -28.08 4.88
N GLY A 150 -2.42 -29.30 5.07
CA GLY A 150 -3.75 -29.52 5.63
C GLY A 150 -3.91 -28.98 7.06
N ARG A 151 -2.86 -29.08 7.89
CA ARG A 151 -2.83 -28.53 9.26
C ARG A 151 -2.91 -27.00 9.22
N PHE A 152 -2.13 -26.35 8.37
CA PHE A 152 -2.18 -24.91 8.17
C PHE A 152 -3.57 -24.46 7.73
N LEU A 153 -4.15 -25.09 6.71
CA LEU A 153 -5.50 -24.76 6.23
C LEU A 153 -6.56 -24.90 7.34
N ARG A 154 -6.51 -25.98 8.12
CA ARG A 154 -7.42 -26.16 9.27
C ARG A 154 -7.22 -25.12 10.38
N GLN A 155 -6.01 -24.60 10.56
CA GLN A 155 -5.73 -23.54 11.54
C GLN A 155 -6.20 -22.16 11.06
N VAL A 156 -6.05 -21.87 9.76
CA VAL A 156 -6.45 -20.62 9.11
C VAL A 156 -7.98 -20.45 9.12
N ALA A 157 -8.71 -21.50 8.76
CA ALA A 157 -10.17 -21.53 8.82
C ALA A 157 -10.65 -22.69 9.70
N PRO A 158 -10.70 -22.54 11.03
CA PRO A 158 -11.22 -23.59 11.91
C PRO A 158 -12.72 -23.84 11.65
N PRO A 159 -13.27 -25.01 12.09
CA PRO A 159 -14.69 -25.30 11.96
C PRO A 159 -15.58 -24.18 12.52
N THR A 160 -16.76 -23.96 11.92
CA THR A 160 -17.63 -22.81 12.18
C THR A 160 -17.90 -22.59 13.68
N GLU A 161 -18.25 -23.63 14.44
CA GLU A 161 -18.51 -23.51 15.88
C GLU A 161 -17.28 -23.05 16.68
N ALA A 162 -16.10 -23.59 16.36
CA ALA A 162 -14.84 -23.19 16.98
C ALA A 162 -14.47 -21.76 16.59
N ARG A 163 -14.63 -21.39 15.31
CA ARG A 163 -14.42 -20.05 14.79
C ARG A 163 -15.28 -19.01 15.52
N GLU A 164 -16.58 -19.28 15.67
CA GLU A 164 -17.50 -18.39 16.38
C GLU A 164 -17.16 -18.24 17.87
N THR A 165 -16.75 -19.36 18.50
CA THR A 165 -16.30 -19.37 19.90
C THR A 165 -15.06 -18.50 20.08
N ILE A 166 -14.04 -18.70 19.24
CA ILE A 166 -12.78 -17.94 19.28
C ILE A 166 -13.07 -16.46 19.04
N ARG A 167 -13.84 -16.12 17.99
CA ARG A 167 -14.23 -14.73 17.70
C ARG A 167 -14.90 -14.06 18.90
N THR A 168 -15.87 -14.73 19.51
CA THR A 168 -16.59 -14.19 20.69
C THR A 168 -15.66 -13.98 21.88
N GLN A 169 -14.68 -14.88 22.09
CA GLN A 169 -13.67 -14.74 23.13
C GLN A 169 -12.74 -13.54 22.85
N LEU A 170 -12.27 -13.41 21.61
CA LEU A 170 -11.41 -12.30 21.18
C LEU A 170 -12.12 -10.95 21.27
N ASP A 171 -13.37 -10.85 20.79
CA ASP A 171 -14.15 -9.63 20.89
C ASP A 171 -14.37 -9.20 22.36
N ARG A 172 -14.62 -10.17 23.25
CA ARG A 172 -14.73 -9.88 24.68
C ARG A 172 -13.42 -9.35 25.24
N GLN A 173 -12.29 -10.03 24.96
CA GLN A 173 -10.97 -9.60 25.42
C GLN A 173 -10.61 -8.20 24.92
N LEU A 174 -10.87 -7.93 23.64
CA LEU A 174 -10.63 -6.62 23.03
C LEU A 174 -11.44 -5.53 23.73
N ARG A 175 -12.74 -5.77 23.97
CA ARG A 175 -13.63 -4.76 24.59
C ARG A 175 -13.35 -4.55 26.08
N THR A 176 -12.82 -5.54 26.79
CA THR A 176 -12.45 -5.41 28.22
C THR A 176 -10.99 -5.02 28.45
N ALA A 177 -10.16 -4.98 27.40
CA ALA A 177 -8.78 -4.54 27.51
C ALA A 177 -8.74 -3.06 27.93
N PRO A 178 -7.85 -2.65 28.85
CA PRO A 178 -7.78 -1.26 29.34
C PRO A 178 -7.68 -0.19 28.24
N ASN A 179 -6.99 -0.50 27.14
CA ASN A 179 -6.80 0.41 26.00
C ASN A 179 -7.52 -0.08 24.73
N ARG A 180 -8.40 -1.08 24.86
CA ARG A 180 -9.20 -1.67 23.77
C ARG A 180 -8.43 -2.00 22.47
N ALA A 181 -7.18 -2.46 22.60
CA ALA A 181 -6.32 -2.90 21.51
C ALA A 181 -5.46 -4.08 21.95
N PHE A 182 -5.16 -5.00 21.03
CA PHE A 182 -4.26 -6.13 21.26
C PHE A 182 -2.81 -5.78 20.99
N PHE A 183 -1.91 -6.44 21.73
CA PHE A 183 -0.52 -6.62 21.36
C PHE A 183 -0.33 -8.04 20.83
N ASN A 184 0.19 -8.16 19.61
CA ASN A 184 0.52 -9.41 18.95
C ASN A 184 2.02 -9.68 19.12
N PRO A 185 2.42 -10.67 19.95
CA PRO A 185 3.81 -11.09 20.04
C PRO A 185 4.32 -11.54 18.67
N THR A 186 5.55 -11.15 18.34
CA THR A 186 6.18 -11.54 17.08
C THR A 186 6.39 -13.05 17.06
N VAL A 187 5.94 -13.69 15.98
CA VAL A 187 6.24 -15.10 15.71
C VAL A 187 7.66 -15.21 15.16
N GLU A 188 8.47 -16.09 15.77
CA GLU A 188 9.82 -16.38 15.29
C GLU A 188 9.78 -17.06 13.93
N ASP A 189 10.63 -16.61 13.01
CA ASP A 189 10.82 -17.27 11.72
C ASP A 189 11.90 -18.35 11.84
N PRO A 190 11.57 -19.64 11.68
CA PRO A 190 12.49 -20.74 11.95
C PRO A 190 13.76 -20.74 11.08
N ALA A 191 13.75 -20.06 9.92
CA ALA A 191 14.88 -20.05 8.99
C ALA A 191 15.52 -18.67 8.80
N ALA A 192 15.18 -17.67 9.62
CA ALA A 192 15.86 -16.39 9.57
C ALA A 192 17.33 -16.54 10.06
N VAL A 193 18.29 -16.27 9.18
CA VAL A 193 19.74 -16.36 9.46
C VAL A 193 20.17 -15.37 10.55
N SER A 194 19.47 -14.24 10.65
CA SER A 194 19.52 -13.32 11.79
C SER A 194 18.24 -13.50 12.61
N ALA A 195 18.37 -13.92 13.87
CA ALA A 195 17.24 -13.91 14.80
C ALA A 195 16.63 -12.50 14.82
N ARG A 196 15.46 -12.32 14.18
CA ARG A 196 14.70 -11.08 14.29
C ARG A 196 14.48 -10.85 15.78
N ALA A 197 14.88 -9.69 16.30
CA ALA A 197 14.76 -9.40 17.72
C ALA A 197 13.28 -9.54 18.13
N VAL A 198 12.96 -10.57 18.91
CA VAL A 198 11.62 -10.74 19.46
C VAL A 198 11.40 -9.58 20.42
N GLY A 199 10.51 -8.66 20.04
CA GLY A 199 10.10 -7.58 20.93
C GLY A 199 9.48 -8.18 22.19
N ALA A 200 10.07 -7.87 23.35
CA ALA A 200 9.50 -8.30 24.62
C ALA A 200 8.06 -7.76 24.74
N THR A 201 7.13 -8.62 25.14
CA THR A 201 5.75 -8.21 25.41
C THR A 201 5.76 -7.12 26.50
N PRO A 202 5.25 -5.90 26.21
CA PRO A 202 5.22 -4.82 27.19
C PRO A 202 4.42 -5.23 28.43
N ALA A 203 4.85 -4.76 29.60
CA ALA A 203 4.14 -5.02 30.85
C ALA A 203 2.71 -4.47 30.77
N GLY A 204 1.71 -5.31 31.09
CA GLY A 204 0.30 -4.93 31.03
C GLY A 204 -0.33 -4.96 29.63
N ALA A 205 0.42 -5.34 28.59
CA ALA A 205 -0.15 -5.54 27.27
C ALA A 205 -1.12 -6.74 27.26
N VAL A 206 -2.27 -6.57 26.59
CA VAL A 206 -3.24 -7.64 26.40
C VAL A 206 -2.89 -8.39 25.12
N VAL A 207 -2.49 -9.65 25.27
CA VAL A 207 -2.21 -10.58 24.17
C VAL A 207 -3.49 -11.37 23.84
N PRO A 208 -3.86 -11.55 22.56
CA PRO A 208 -4.99 -12.41 22.19
C PRO A 208 -4.78 -13.83 22.73
N GLN A 209 -5.77 -14.38 23.45
CA GLN A 209 -5.69 -15.73 23.98
C GLN A 209 -6.96 -16.52 23.69
N ALA A 210 -6.81 -17.74 23.15
CA ALA A 210 -7.88 -18.73 23.08
C ALA A 210 -7.25 -20.13 23.14
N ALA A 211 -8.07 -21.17 23.29
CA ALA A 211 -7.62 -22.55 23.10
C ALA A 211 -7.39 -22.85 21.61
N ALA A 212 -6.46 -22.11 20.99
CA ALA A 212 -6.18 -22.09 19.56
C ALA A 212 -4.69 -21.83 19.30
N SER A 213 -4.23 -22.15 18.09
CA SER A 213 -2.84 -21.88 17.67
C SER A 213 -2.62 -20.40 17.38
N ALA A 214 -1.36 -19.95 17.36
CA ALA A 214 -1.00 -18.58 16.96
C ALA A 214 -1.50 -18.26 15.53
N VAL A 215 -1.31 -19.19 14.58
CA VAL A 215 -1.86 -19.11 13.21
C VAL A 215 -3.35 -18.80 13.25
N THR A 216 -4.12 -19.56 14.04
CA THR A 216 -5.56 -19.35 14.17
C THR A 216 -5.88 -17.96 14.72
N LEU A 217 -5.18 -17.51 15.77
CA LEU A 217 -5.42 -16.20 16.37
C LEU A 217 -5.11 -15.05 15.42
N ASP A 218 -4.01 -15.12 14.66
CA ASP A 218 -3.63 -14.11 13.68
C ASP A 218 -4.65 -14.05 12.52
N PHE A 219 -5.05 -15.19 11.97
CA PHE A 219 -6.04 -15.24 10.88
C PHE A 219 -7.48 -14.91 11.34
N GLN A 220 -7.85 -15.16 12.60
CA GLN A 220 -9.12 -14.67 13.14
C GLN A 220 -9.15 -13.14 13.29
N GLN A 221 -8.02 -12.49 13.54
CA GLN A 221 -7.91 -11.03 13.53
C GLN A 221 -8.03 -10.49 12.10
N VAL A 222 -7.42 -11.14 11.09
CA VAL A 222 -7.63 -10.83 9.66
C VAL A 222 -9.12 -10.91 9.31
N ASP A 223 -9.77 -12.03 9.64
CA ASP A 223 -11.20 -12.22 9.36
C ASP A 223 -12.06 -11.14 10.02
N SER A 224 -11.77 -10.81 11.28
CA SER A 224 -12.45 -9.77 12.05
C SER A 224 -12.19 -8.35 11.52
N PHE A 225 -11.06 -8.13 10.83
CA PHE A 225 -10.73 -6.85 10.21
C PHE A 225 -11.50 -6.62 8.90
N TYR A 226 -11.65 -7.65 8.05
CA TYR A 226 -12.33 -7.50 6.75
C TYR A 226 -13.83 -7.87 6.76
N ARG A 227 -14.30 -8.74 7.66
CA ARG A 227 -15.74 -9.02 7.81
C ARG A 227 -16.40 -7.90 8.63
N GLN A 228 -16.83 -6.84 7.94
CA GLN A 228 -17.87 -5.97 8.49
C GLN A 228 -19.14 -6.83 8.71
N PRO A 229 -19.77 -6.76 9.90
CA PRO A 229 -20.91 -7.60 10.26
C PRO A 229 -22.14 -7.27 9.41
N ARG A 230 -22.20 -7.78 8.17
CA ARG A 230 -23.38 -7.69 7.31
C ARG A 230 -24.61 -8.14 8.11
N PRO A 231 -25.58 -7.27 8.40
CA PRO A 231 -26.83 -7.74 8.96
C PRO A 231 -27.45 -8.72 7.96
N ALA A 232 -28.03 -9.80 8.48
CA ALA A 232 -28.72 -10.80 7.68
C ALA A 232 -29.69 -10.13 6.71
N ARG A 233 -29.37 -10.16 5.41
CA ARG A 233 -30.23 -9.87 4.24
C ARG A 233 -31.47 -9.03 4.57
N VAL A 234 -31.28 -7.77 4.95
CA VAL A 234 -32.30 -6.74 4.76
C VAL A 234 -31.83 -5.95 3.55
N GLU A 235 -32.60 -5.97 2.48
CA GLU A 235 -32.49 -4.98 1.39
C GLU A 235 -32.77 -3.60 1.98
N ARG A 236 -31.79 -3.01 2.67
CA ARG A 236 -31.76 -1.57 2.89
C ARG A 236 -30.96 -1.03 1.73
N ALA A 237 -31.60 -0.18 0.92
CA ALA A 237 -30.90 0.77 0.07
C ALA A 237 -29.73 1.31 0.89
N HIS A 238 -28.50 1.20 0.37
CA HIS A 238 -27.32 1.79 1.00
C HIS A 238 -27.72 3.19 1.47
N PRO A 239 -27.76 3.48 2.79
CA PRO A 239 -28.11 4.81 3.23
C PRO A 239 -27.08 5.72 2.57
N VAL A 240 -27.53 6.53 1.62
CA VAL A 240 -26.68 7.56 1.03
C VAL A 240 -26.40 8.49 2.19
N VAL A 241 -25.24 8.32 2.82
CA VAL A 241 -24.77 9.24 3.85
C VAL A 241 -24.66 10.58 3.13
N PRO A 242 -25.49 11.58 3.47
CA PRO A 242 -25.37 12.88 2.84
C PRO A 242 -23.94 13.38 3.08
N PRO A 243 -23.29 14.02 2.08
CA PRO A 243 -21.98 14.60 2.28
C PRO A 243 -21.97 15.44 3.57
N PRO A 244 -20.96 15.29 4.42
CA PRO A 244 -20.93 16.03 5.67
C PRO A 244 -20.92 17.53 5.35
N GLU A 245 -21.82 18.27 5.98
CA GLU A 245 -21.88 19.71 5.81
C GLU A 245 -20.55 20.35 6.27
N MET A 246 -19.92 21.10 5.37
CA MET A 246 -18.65 21.76 5.61
C MET A 246 -18.85 23.03 6.44
N ASP A 247 -18.34 23.03 7.66
CA ASP A 247 -18.21 24.23 8.50
C ASP A 247 -16.79 24.80 8.43
N PHE A 248 -16.60 26.01 8.93
CA PHE A 248 -15.32 26.71 9.01
C PHE A 248 -14.16 25.82 9.49
N HIS A 249 -14.34 25.05 10.57
CA HIS A 249 -13.26 24.23 11.13
C HIS A 249 -12.95 23.02 10.26
N LYS A 250 -13.95 22.40 9.62
CA LYS A 250 -13.73 21.33 8.63
C LYS A 250 -12.99 21.86 7.39
N ILE A 251 -13.33 23.06 6.91
CA ILE A 251 -12.63 23.70 5.79
C ILE A 251 -11.16 23.95 6.17
N VAL A 252 -10.90 24.60 7.31
CA VAL A 252 -9.52 24.84 7.80
C VAL A 252 -8.75 23.53 7.98
N SER A 253 -9.39 22.49 8.51
CA SER A 253 -8.78 21.16 8.68
C SER A 253 -8.41 20.53 7.33
N ALA A 254 -9.31 20.61 6.34
CA ALA A 254 -9.09 20.11 4.98
C ALA A 254 -7.96 20.87 4.26
N LEU A 255 -7.90 22.20 4.41
CA LEU A 255 -6.84 23.04 3.85
C LEU A 255 -5.45 22.68 4.40
N GLY A 256 -5.39 21.99 5.54
CA GLY A 256 -4.15 21.48 6.08
C GLY A 256 -3.43 20.46 5.19
N GLN A 257 -4.07 19.91 4.15
CA GLN A 257 -3.39 19.13 3.09
C GLN A 257 -2.58 19.99 2.11
N TYR A 258 -2.68 21.32 2.20
CA TYR A 258 -2.12 22.28 1.25
C TYR A 258 -1.32 23.39 1.98
N PRO A 259 -0.10 23.10 2.45
CA PRO A 259 0.68 24.03 3.27
C PRO A 259 1.08 25.31 2.52
N GLY A 260 1.25 25.22 1.19
CA GLY A 260 1.44 26.39 0.34
C GLY A 260 0.23 27.33 0.36
N VAL A 261 -0.99 26.78 0.32
CA VAL A 261 -2.24 27.56 0.44
C VAL A 261 -2.37 28.15 1.83
N LEU A 262 -2.09 27.39 2.90
CA LEU A 262 -2.12 27.90 4.27
C LEU A 262 -1.17 29.09 4.48
N ARG A 263 0.01 29.08 3.85
CA ARG A 263 0.95 30.21 3.87
C ARG A 263 0.36 31.43 3.17
N LEU A 264 -0.18 31.25 1.97
CA LEU A 264 -0.79 32.33 1.20
C LEU A 264 -1.89 33.06 1.99
N ILE A 265 -2.76 32.31 2.68
CA ILE A 265 -3.90 32.89 3.42
C ILE A 265 -3.58 33.26 4.88
N GLY A 266 -2.34 33.08 5.33
CA GLY A 266 -1.89 33.47 6.67
C GLY A 266 -2.36 32.54 7.80
N LEU A 267 -2.64 31.26 7.51
CA LEU A 267 -2.86 30.22 8.53
C LEU A 267 -1.57 29.45 8.86
N VAL A 268 -0.53 29.60 8.04
CA VAL A 268 0.86 29.27 8.37
C VAL A 268 1.71 30.51 8.13
N ILE A 269 2.57 30.84 9.09
CA ILE A 269 3.39 32.06 9.03
C ILE A 269 4.84 31.68 9.22
N ASP A 270 5.68 31.93 8.21
CA ASP A 270 7.11 31.68 8.30
C ASP A 270 7.82 32.89 8.94
N LEU A 271 8.68 32.60 9.91
CA LEU A 271 9.42 33.56 10.71
C LEU A 271 10.92 33.23 10.68
N GLU A 272 11.75 34.28 10.74
CA GLU A 272 13.18 34.18 10.90
C GLU A 272 13.66 34.94 12.14
N VAL A 273 14.63 34.35 12.85
CA VAL A 273 15.29 34.96 14.00
C VAL A 273 16.81 34.78 13.85
N PRO A 274 17.64 35.79 14.16
CA PRO A 274 19.09 35.62 14.15
C PRO A 274 19.55 34.46 15.02
N TYR A 275 20.49 33.65 14.52
CA TYR A 275 21.10 32.59 15.32
C TYR A 275 22.00 33.17 16.42
N ASP A 276 21.77 32.75 17.66
CA ASP A 276 22.63 33.03 18.81
C ASP A 276 23.24 31.70 19.30
N PRO A 277 24.58 31.54 19.27
CA PRO A 277 25.25 30.33 19.76
C PRO A 277 24.89 29.95 21.20
N ALA A 278 24.48 30.91 22.04
CA ALA A 278 24.03 30.62 23.39
C ALA A 278 22.69 29.85 23.44
N LEU A 279 21.99 29.69 22.30
CA LEU A 279 20.78 28.88 22.16
C LEU A 279 21.06 27.40 21.87
N ALA A 280 22.32 27.02 21.60
CA ALA A 280 22.68 25.67 21.22
C ALA A 280 22.28 24.63 22.29
N GLY A 281 21.83 23.46 21.84
CA GLY A 281 21.36 22.36 22.67
C GLY A 281 19.84 22.21 22.68
N THR A 282 19.32 21.50 23.69
CA THR A 282 17.89 21.25 23.87
C THR A 282 17.24 22.42 24.61
N THR A 283 16.15 22.95 24.05
CA THR A 283 15.38 24.05 24.65
C THR A 283 13.91 23.97 24.21
N THR A 284 13.11 24.98 24.55
CA THR A 284 11.75 25.15 24.03
C THR A 284 11.67 26.40 23.16
N VAL A 285 10.75 26.42 22.21
CA VAL A 285 10.40 27.60 21.41
C VAL A 285 8.92 27.92 21.59
N GLN A 286 8.60 29.21 21.71
CA GLN A 286 7.24 29.72 21.86
C GLN A 286 7.10 31.00 21.05
N VAL A 287 5.95 31.21 20.40
CA VAL A 287 5.67 32.42 19.62
C VAL A 287 4.51 33.18 20.26
N THR A 288 4.63 34.49 20.36
CA THR A 288 3.56 35.38 20.82
C THR A 288 3.26 36.43 19.75
N PRO A 289 2.02 36.49 19.23
CA PRO A 289 1.61 37.56 18.34
C PRO A 289 1.40 38.86 19.12
N THR A 290 1.74 39.98 18.50
CA THR A 290 1.50 41.33 19.02
C THR A 290 0.81 42.15 17.94
N TRP A 291 -0.16 42.97 18.36
CA TRP A 291 -1.07 43.67 17.46
C TRP A 291 -1.07 45.16 17.77
N THR A 292 -1.17 45.99 16.74
CA THR A 292 -1.30 47.45 16.91
C THR A 292 -2.66 47.82 17.53
N ALA A 293 -3.72 47.08 17.17
CA ALA A 293 -5.05 47.20 17.76
C ALA A 293 -5.39 45.94 18.57
N SER A 294 -6.04 46.09 19.73
CA SER A 294 -6.47 44.95 20.54
C SER A 294 -7.57 44.17 19.80
N LEU A 295 -7.35 42.86 19.62
CA LEU A 295 -8.37 41.94 19.09
C LEU A 295 -9.20 41.36 20.25
N GLU A 296 -10.43 40.95 19.94
CA GLU A 296 -11.29 40.20 20.87
C GLU A 296 -10.83 38.73 21.04
N THR A 297 -9.75 38.33 20.35
CA THR A 297 -9.19 36.98 20.30
C THR A 297 -8.40 36.59 21.55
N THR A 298 -8.69 35.43 22.13
CA THR A 298 -7.84 34.81 23.16
C THR A 298 -6.69 34.06 22.50
N ASN A 299 -5.45 34.48 22.76
CA ASN A 299 -4.25 33.85 22.21
C ASN A 299 -3.71 32.76 23.14
N VAL A 300 -3.51 31.56 22.59
CA VAL A 300 -2.90 30.41 23.26
C VAL A 300 -1.58 30.09 22.56
N THR A 301 -0.47 30.07 23.30
CA THR A 301 0.88 29.99 22.73
C THR A 301 1.64 28.81 23.36
N PRO A 302 1.41 27.56 22.92
CA PRO A 302 2.10 26.40 23.48
C PRO A 302 3.61 26.47 23.23
N ARG A 303 4.38 25.79 24.10
CA ARG A 303 5.83 25.63 23.95
C ARG A 303 6.12 24.34 23.18
N THR A 304 7.05 24.39 22.23
CA THR A 304 7.53 23.22 21.51
C THR A 304 8.97 22.92 21.91
N ARG A 305 9.26 21.70 22.37
CA ARG A 305 10.62 21.20 22.60
C ARG A 305 11.37 21.11 21.29
N CYS A 306 12.61 21.60 21.28
CA CYS A 306 13.44 21.66 20.09
C CYS A 306 14.92 21.46 20.41
N VAL A 307 15.67 21.10 19.39
CA VAL A 307 17.13 21.01 19.40
C VAL A 307 17.68 22.06 18.45
N ILE A 308 18.60 22.89 18.93
CA ILE A 308 19.26 23.97 18.17
C ILE A 308 20.75 23.67 18.05
N GLY A 309 21.29 23.79 16.84
CA GLY A 309 22.70 23.66 16.48
C GLY A 309 23.06 24.65 15.36
N THR A 310 24.25 24.53 14.79
CA THR A 310 24.74 25.42 13.73
C THR A 310 24.02 25.23 12.39
N ASP A 311 23.54 24.01 12.14
CA ASP A 311 22.86 23.56 10.93
C ASP A 311 21.49 22.90 11.24
N ARG A 312 21.11 22.85 12.52
CA ARG A 312 19.97 22.09 13.02
C ARG A 312 19.05 22.98 13.84
N PHE A 313 17.77 23.01 13.49
CA PHE A 313 16.72 23.57 14.34
C PHE A 313 15.43 22.81 14.09
N GLN A 314 15.13 21.85 14.97
CA GLN A 314 14.03 20.91 14.76
C GLN A 314 13.29 20.59 16.06
N ALA A 315 12.03 20.19 15.95
CA ALA A 315 11.28 19.65 17.07
C ALA A 315 11.99 18.40 17.64
N GLN A 316 12.03 18.28 18.96
CA GLN A 316 12.66 17.15 19.64
C GLN A 316 11.67 15.99 19.70
N ALA A 317 12.09 14.79 19.30
CA ALA A 317 11.32 13.57 19.51
C ALA A 317 11.43 13.09 20.97
N ARG A 318 10.40 12.40 21.47
CA ARG A 318 10.46 11.73 22.77
C ARG A 318 11.44 10.54 22.74
N ALA A 319 11.87 10.10 23.93
CA ALA A 319 12.83 8.99 24.04
C ALA A 319 12.28 7.64 23.52
N ASP A 320 10.97 7.41 23.64
CA ASP A 320 10.27 6.20 23.18
C ASP A 320 9.71 6.33 21.75
N SER A 321 9.96 7.46 21.09
CA SER A 321 9.40 7.82 19.80
C SER A 321 9.77 6.85 18.68
N ASP A 322 8.89 6.79 17.69
CA ASP A 322 9.17 6.20 16.38
C ASP A 322 10.05 7.10 15.51
N LEU A 323 10.33 8.33 15.97
CA LEU A 323 11.14 9.32 15.29
C LEU A 323 12.56 9.39 15.87
N ALA A 324 13.56 9.44 15.00
CA ALA A 324 14.92 9.84 15.32
C ALA A 324 15.41 10.82 14.25
N GLY A 325 16.08 11.91 14.66
CA GLY A 325 16.63 12.88 13.71
C GLY A 325 15.60 13.66 12.88
N GLY A 326 14.30 13.41 13.00
CA GLY A 326 13.27 13.97 12.10
C GLY A 326 12.82 12.98 11.02
N MET A 327 13.18 11.71 11.16
CA MET A 327 12.78 10.61 10.29
C MET A 327 12.16 9.47 11.11
N LEU A 328 11.33 8.63 10.48
CA LEU A 328 10.94 7.33 11.06
C LEU A 328 12.16 6.42 11.16
N ARG A 329 12.25 5.69 12.26
CA ARG A 329 13.31 4.72 12.56
C ARG A 329 13.13 3.39 11.82
N LEU A 330 13.17 3.43 10.48
CA LEU A 330 13.00 2.24 9.64
C LEU A 330 14.15 1.24 9.75
N ASP A 331 15.26 1.64 10.38
CA ASP A 331 16.38 0.80 10.83
C ASP A 331 16.00 -0.14 11.99
N ASP A 332 15.00 0.23 12.79
CA ASP A 332 14.59 -0.54 13.97
C ASP A 332 13.56 -1.62 13.57
N GLU A 333 14.05 -2.82 13.22
CA GLU A 333 13.21 -3.96 12.83
C GLU A 333 12.27 -4.47 13.95
N SER A 334 12.53 -4.10 15.21
CA SER A 334 11.57 -4.38 16.29
C SER A 334 10.32 -3.50 16.20
N ARG A 335 10.44 -2.37 15.47
CA ARG A 335 9.38 -1.39 15.29
C ARG A 335 8.73 -1.47 13.92
N PHE A 336 9.54 -1.55 12.87
CA PHE A 336 9.07 -1.46 11.50
C PHE A 336 9.36 -2.75 10.74
N GLU A 337 8.52 -3.02 9.75
CA GLU A 337 8.76 -4.05 8.76
C GLU A 337 8.67 -3.45 7.37
N VAL A 338 9.62 -3.83 6.51
CA VAL A 338 9.56 -3.56 5.08
C VAL A 338 9.28 -4.87 4.37
N GLY A 339 8.32 -4.86 3.45
CA GLY A 339 7.96 -6.04 2.69
C GLY A 339 7.37 -5.69 1.33
N GLN A 340 7.03 -6.74 0.58
CA GLN A 340 6.65 -6.61 -0.82
C GLN A 340 5.51 -7.51 -1.29
N VAL A 341 5.10 -8.47 -0.45
CA VAL A 341 3.99 -9.38 -0.73
C VAL A 341 2.68 -8.68 -0.40
N ASP A 342 1.66 -8.91 -1.22
CA ASP A 342 0.25 -8.58 -0.90
C ASP A 342 -0.25 -9.50 0.24
N VAL A 343 0.02 -9.11 1.48
CA VAL A 343 -0.28 -9.92 2.68
C VAL A 343 -1.80 -10.08 2.85
N ASP A 344 -2.56 -9.00 2.67
CA ASP A 344 -4.02 -8.96 2.71
C ASP A 344 -4.61 -9.99 1.73
N GLY A 345 -4.21 -9.90 0.45
CA GLY A 345 -4.69 -10.78 -0.61
C GLY A 345 -4.25 -12.23 -0.39
N ALA A 346 -3.03 -12.45 0.09
CA ALA A 346 -2.53 -13.78 0.41
C ALA A 346 -3.32 -14.42 1.58
N ALA A 347 -3.65 -13.64 2.62
CA ALA A 347 -4.42 -14.12 3.76
C ALA A 347 -5.86 -14.49 3.37
N ILE A 348 -6.54 -13.63 2.59
CA ILE A 348 -7.90 -13.90 2.10
C ILE A 348 -7.93 -15.15 1.20
N LYS A 349 -6.94 -15.31 0.31
CA LYS A 349 -6.80 -16.50 -0.52
C LYS A 349 -6.55 -17.76 0.31
N ALA A 350 -5.72 -17.68 1.35
CA ALA A 350 -5.48 -18.80 2.25
C ALA A 350 -6.75 -19.20 3.01
N MET A 351 -7.53 -18.24 3.52
CA MET A 351 -8.83 -18.51 4.14
C MET A 351 -9.82 -19.17 3.15
N THR A 352 -9.88 -18.68 1.92
CA THR A 352 -10.75 -19.24 0.88
C THR A 352 -10.34 -20.68 0.53
N ALA A 353 -9.04 -20.93 0.35
CA ALA A 353 -8.51 -22.27 0.08
C ALA A 353 -8.77 -23.22 1.26
N ALA A 354 -8.70 -22.73 2.49
CA ALA A 354 -8.99 -23.50 3.68
C ALA A 354 -10.48 -23.90 3.79
N GLU A 355 -11.40 -22.98 3.45
CA GLU A 355 -12.84 -23.27 3.38
C GLU A 355 -13.14 -24.31 2.27
N GLN A 356 -12.47 -24.20 1.12
CA GLN A 356 -12.61 -25.18 0.01
C GLN A 356 -12.07 -26.57 0.37
N ALA A 357 -10.89 -26.64 1.00
CA ALA A 357 -10.25 -27.91 1.37
C ALA A 357 -11.04 -28.72 2.43
N GLN A 358 -11.92 -28.05 3.17
CA GLN A 358 -12.81 -28.67 4.15
C GLN A 358 -14.18 -29.04 3.57
N SER A 359 -14.45 -28.70 2.31
CA SER A 359 -15.74 -28.92 1.65
C SER A 359 -15.78 -30.22 0.83
N GLY A 360 -16.95 -30.85 0.76
CA GLY A 360 -17.18 -32.08 0.00
C GLY A 360 -17.11 -33.35 0.85
N ASP A 361 -16.94 -34.49 0.19
CA ASP A 361 -16.85 -35.80 0.86
C ASP A 361 -15.56 -35.89 1.68
N ALA A 362 -15.66 -36.47 2.88
CA ALA A 362 -14.59 -36.49 3.87
C ALA A 362 -13.34 -37.24 3.41
N ASP A 363 -13.50 -38.27 2.58
CA ASP A 363 -12.39 -39.12 2.13
C ASP A 363 -12.00 -38.89 0.66
N GLU A 364 -12.67 -37.96 -0.02
CA GLU A 364 -12.34 -37.57 -1.39
C GLU A 364 -11.03 -36.75 -1.42
N GLU A 365 -9.99 -37.34 -2.01
CA GLU A 365 -8.72 -36.65 -2.23
C GLU A 365 -8.82 -35.68 -3.41
N LYS A 366 -8.46 -34.42 -3.16
CA LYS A 366 -8.42 -33.34 -4.16
C LYS A 366 -7.03 -32.76 -4.24
N ASN A 367 -6.64 -32.34 -5.44
CA ASN A 367 -5.42 -31.56 -5.62
C ASN A 367 -5.57 -30.24 -4.85
N ALA A 368 -4.62 -29.98 -3.96
CA ALA A 368 -4.59 -28.80 -3.10
C ALA A 368 -3.32 -28.01 -3.42
N ALA A 369 -3.40 -27.20 -4.48
CA ALA A 369 -2.35 -26.24 -4.77
C ALA A 369 -2.37 -25.13 -3.72
N LEU A 370 -1.17 -24.63 -3.36
CA LEU A 370 -1.07 -23.38 -2.64
C LEU A 370 -1.69 -22.25 -3.48
N PRO A 371 -2.38 -21.28 -2.86
CA PRO A 371 -2.88 -20.14 -3.61
C PRO A 371 -1.76 -19.39 -4.34
N SER A 372 -2.07 -18.59 -5.36
CA SER A 372 -1.06 -17.71 -5.94
C SER A 372 -0.81 -16.49 -5.07
N LEU A 373 0.45 -16.12 -4.85
CA LEU A 373 0.82 -14.84 -4.23
C LEU A 373 0.85 -13.71 -5.26
N ARG A 374 0.93 -12.48 -4.75
CA ARG A 374 1.06 -11.26 -5.54
C ARG A 374 2.09 -10.33 -4.91
N SER A 375 2.73 -9.54 -5.77
CA SER A 375 3.63 -8.46 -5.42
C SER A 375 2.82 -7.17 -5.30
N ALA A 376 2.99 -6.41 -4.22
CA ALA A 376 2.21 -5.19 -3.93
C ALA A 376 2.99 -3.88 -4.15
N GLY A 377 4.28 -3.98 -4.46
CA GLY A 377 5.24 -2.87 -4.37
C GLY A 377 6.11 -3.01 -3.13
N ILE A 378 6.74 -1.95 -2.64
CA ILE A 378 7.47 -1.93 -1.35
C ILE A 378 6.59 -1.21 -0.33
N TRP A 379 6.23 -1.90 0.75
CA TRP A 379 5.43 -1.34 1.83
C TRP A 379 6.21 -1.28 3.14
N VAL A 380 5.79 -0.36 4.01
CA VAL A 380 6.32 -0.20 5.37
C VAL A 380 5.18 -0.36 6.36
N ALA A 381 5.31 -1.28 7.30
CA ALA A 381 4.36 -1.53 8.38
C ALA A 381 4.96 -1.16 9.74
N ARG A 382 4.12 -0.61 10.63
CA ARG A 382 4.47 -0.43 12.03
C ARG A 382 3.96 -1.63 12.83
N VAL A 383 4.88 -2.43 13.35
CA VAL A 383 4.57 -3.59 14.19
C VAL A 383 3.78 -3.14 15.41
N ASN A 384 2.67 -3.81 15.71
CA ASN A 384 1.79 -3.49 16.84
C ASN A 384 1.24 -2.05 16.81
N ARG A 385 0.97 -1.52 15.61
CA ARG A 385 0.47 -0.14 15.42
C ARG A 385 -0.79 0.17 16.24
N ALA A 386 -1.75 -0.75 16.28
CA ALA A 386 -2.98 -0.56 17.05
C ALA A 386 -2.70 -0.44 18.56
N HIS A 387 -1.80 -1.27 19.09
CA HIS A 387 -1.35 -1.17 20.48
C HIS A 387 -0.66 0.17 20.75
N GLN A 388 0.24 0.60 19.87
CA GLN A 388 0.95 1.87 19.98
C GLN A 388 0.00 3.07 19.95
N LEU A 389 -0.96 3.09 19.02
CA LEU A 389 -1.98 4.12 18.90
C LEU A 389 -2.81 4.22 20.18
N ALA A 390 -3.28 3.06 20.69
CA ALA A 390 -4.12 2.98 21.88
C ALA A 390 -3.42 3.37 23.18
N THR A 391 -2.16 2.96 23.35
CA THR A 391 -1.43 3.13 24.61
C THR A 391 -0.64 4.43 24.69
N GLN A 392 -0.27 5.01 23.55
CA GLN A 392 0.59 6.19 23.50
C GLN A 392 -0.12 7.39 22.86
N VAL A 393 -0.61 7.24 21.63
CA VAL A 393 -1.05 8.39 20.82
C VAL A 393 -2.40 8.94 21.28
N LEU A 394 -3.42 8.08 21.45
CA LEU A 394 -4.77 8.52 21.83
C LEU A 394 -4.83 9.16 23.23
N PRO A 395 -4.24 8.56 24.30
CA PRO A 395 -4.25 9.17 25.62
C PRO A 395 -3.52 10.52 25.64
N ARG A 396 -2.37 10.62 24.97
CA ARG A 396 -1.61 11.89 24.87
C ARG A 396 -2.43 12.98 24.19
N THR A 397 -3.08 12.64 23.08
CA THR A 397 -3.94 13.58 22.34
C THR A 397 -5.07 14.12 23.23
N GLN A 398 -5.71 13.26 24.02
CA GLN A 398 -6.77 13.66 24.95
C GLN A 398 -6.26 14.58 26.06
N THR A 399 -5.15 14.22 26.70
CA THR A 399 -4.53 15.02 27.77
C THR A 399 -4.12 16.41 27.26
N GLN A 400 -3.42 16.47 26.13
CA GLN A 400 -2.96 17.73 25.54
C GLN A 400 -4.13 18.63 25.14
N ASN A 401 -5.17 18.07 24.51
CA ASN A 401 -6.33 18.87 24.16
C ASN A 401 -7.05 19.43 25.39
N ALA A 402 -7.18 18.65 26.47
CA ALA A 402 -7.76 19.11 27.72
C ALA A 402 -6.94 20.26 28.32
N GLN A 403 -5.61 20.12 28.39
CA GLN A 403 -4.69 21.16 28.88
C GLN A 403 -4.80 22.45 28.04
N LEU A 404 -4.79 22.35 26.71
CA LEU A 404 -4.89 23.51 25.82
C LEU A 404 -6.26 24.21 25.93
N THR A 405 -7.33 23.44 26.12
CA THR A 405 -8.68 23.98 26.35
C THR A 405 -8.77 24.71 27.70
N ASN A 406 -8.13 24.17 28.74
CA ASN A 406 -8.06 24.81 30.05
C ASN A 406 -7.23 26.10 30.01
N LEU A 407 -6.12 26.10 29.25
CA LEU A 407 -5.29 27.30 29.03
C LEU A 407 -6.09 28.39 28.32
N ALA A 408 -6.87 28.05 27.29
CA ALA A 408 -7.78 28.98 26.63
C ALA A 408 -8.82 29.59 27.59
N ARG A 409 -9.25 28.82 28.60
CA ARG A 409 -10.18 29.27 29.66
C ARG A 409 -9.49 30.02 30.80
N LYS A 410 -8.18 30.30 30.69
CA LYS A 410 -7.34 30.93 31.73
C LYS A 410 -7.41 30.20 33.09
N GLN A 411 -7.63 28.89 33.06
CA GLN A 411 -7.60 28.07 34.27
C GLN A 411 -6.16 27.75 34.66
N PRO A 412 -5.83 27.71 35.97
CA PRO A 412 -4.49 27.35 36.42
C PRO A 412 -4.17 25.90 36.05
N GLY A 413 -3.00 25.68 35.47
CA GLY A 413 -2.48 24.37 35.11
C GLY A 413 -1.21 24.48 34.27
N ASP A 414 -0.25 23.58 34.49
CA ASP A 414 0.92 23.46 33.62
C ASP A 414 0.47 22.84 32.28
N VAL A 415 0.88 23.46 31.17
CA VAL A 415 0.71 22.89 29.83
C VAL A 415 2.01 22.17 29.46
N ASP A 416 1.88 20.89 29.12
CA ASP A 416 3.03 20.10 28.70
C ASP A 416 3.63 20.66 27.40
N ASP A 417 4.96 20.56 27.29
CA ASP A 417 5.63 20.94 26.06
C ASP A 417 5.24 19.99 24.93
N LEU A 418 5.02 20.54 23.74
CA LEU A 418 4.84 19.79 22.51
C LEU A 418 6.19 19.22 22.04
N TYR A 419 6.19 18.00 21.55
CA TYR A 419 7.33 17.33 20.94
C TYR A 419 7.05 17.07 19.46
N ALA A 420 8.06 16.59 18.73
CA ALA A 420 7.93 16.17 17.34
C ALA A 420 6.73 15.22 17.14
N ASP A 421 6.51 14.29 18.08
CA ASP A 421 5.40 13.33 18.04
C ASP A 421 4.01 13.97 18.07
N ASP A 422 3.86 15.16 18.67
CA ASP A 422 2.57 15.84 18.84
C ASP A 422 2.23 16.75 17.66
N VAL A 423 3.26 17.17 16.93
CA VAL A 423 3.12 18.07 15.78
C VAL A 423 3.35 17.37 14.45
N ALA A 424 3.63 16.07 14.47
CA ALA A 424 3.76 15.25 13.27
C ALA A 424 2.39 15.06 12.60
N ARG A 425 2.34 15.29 11.29
CA ARG A 425 1.15 15.15 10.45
C ARG A 425 1.23 13.97 9.50
N GLY A 426 2.44 13.60 9.09
CA GLY A 426 2.69 12.53 8.13
C GLY A 426 4.15 12.46 7.74
N TYR A 427 4.41 11.84 6.59
CA TYR A 427 5.76 11.53 6.14
C TYR A 427 5.95 11.82 4.65
N ARG A 428 7.13 12.33 4.31
CA ARG A 428 7.66 12.36 2.95
C ARG A 428 8.53 11.13 2.76
N VAL A 429 8.10 10.26 1.86
CA VAL A 429 8.79 9.00 1.61
C VAL A 429 9.76 9.20 0.47
N ASP A 430 11.01 8.81 0.71
CA ASP A 430 12.06 8.77 -0.30
C ASP A 430 12.52 7.33 -0.50
N VAL A 431 12.94 7.02 -1.72
CA VAL A 431 13.51 5.73 -2.10
C VAL A 431 14.89 5.93 -2.70
N LEU A 432 15.83 5.07 -2.30
CA LEU A 432 17.14 4.91 -2.89
C LEU A 432 17.12 3.63 -3.73
N ASP A 433 17.32 3.75 -5.04
CA ASP A 433 17.69 2.61 -5.89
C ASP A 433 19.21 2.45 -5.79
N GLU A 434 19.67 1.32 -5.25
CA GLU A 434 21.10 1.07 -5.00
C GLU A 434 21.95 1.14 -6.27
N ALA A 435 21.37 0.80 -7.43
CA ALA A 435 22.06 0.92 -8.71
C ALA A 435 22.35 2.37 -9.09
N SER A 436 21.47 3.30 -8.67
CA SER A 436 21.61 4.74 -8.96
C SER A 436 22.37 5.50 -7.87
N GLY A 437 22.35 5.00 -6.63
CA GLY A 437 22.93 5.68 -5.47
C GLY A 437 22.29 7.03 -5.10
N GLN A 438 21.10 7.34 -5.62
CA GLN A 438 20.42 8.62 -5.40
C GLN A 438 19.06 8.47 -4.71
N TRP A 439 18.88 9.21 -3.62
CA TRP A 439 17.57 9.37 -2.98
C TRP A 439 16.62 10.17 -3.89
N ARG A 440 15.42 9.64 -4.08
CA ARG A 440 14.34 10.28 -4.84
C ARG A 440 13.08 10.36 -4.01
N SER A 441 12.46 11.55 -3.98
CA SER A 441 11.20 11.76 -3.27
C SER A 441 10.02 11.23 -4.08
N LEU A 442 9.20 10.40 -3.43
CA LEU A 442 7.92 9.94 -3.96
C LEU A 442 6.81 10.99 -3.77
N CYS A 443 7.12 12.07 -3.04
CA CYS A 443 6.20 13.12 -2.64
C CYS A 443 6.42 14.46 -3.37
N ALA A 444 7.41 14.57 -4.24
CA ALA A 444 7.63 15.77 -5.04
C ALA A 444 6.53 15.93 -6.10
N ARG A 445 5.88 17.10 -6.15
CA ARG A 445 4.72 17.35 -7.02
C ARG A 445 4.61 18.79 -7.49
N VAL A 446 3.82 18.98 -8.54
CA VAL A 446 3.31 20.28 -8.99
C VAL A 446 1.80 20.30 -8.74
N GLY A 447 1.35 21.26 -7.93
CA GLY A 447 -0.05 21.48 -7.59
C GLY A 447 -0.67 22.63 -8.37
N ASP A 448 -1.74 22.32 -9.11
CA ASP A 448 -2.62 23.28 -9.76
C ASP A 448 -3.82 23.56 -8.83
N TYR A 449 -3.86 24.76 -8.24
CA TYR A 449 -4.92 25.21 -7.33
C TYR A 449 -5.86 26.19 -8.05
N ARG A 450 -7.17 25.93 -8.02
CA ARG A 450 -8.20 26.79 -8.60
C ARG A 450 -9.18 27.24 -7.52
N PHE A 451 -9.18 28.53 -7.24
CA PHE A 451 -10.07 29.17 -6.27
C PHE A 451 -11.26 29.76 -7.00
N HIS A 452 -12.47 29.43 -6.56
CA HIS A 452 -13.69 29.85 -7.21
C HIS A 452 -14.79 30.19 -6.19
N SER A 453 -15.42 31.35 -6.36
CA SER A 453 -16.62 31.75 -5.63
C SER A 453 -17.47 32.67 -6.49
N ASP A 454 -18.69 32.24 -6.82
CA ASP A 454 -19.66 33.09 -7.52
C ASP A 454 -20.11 34.26 -6.64
N ALA A 455 -20.30 34.02 -5.34
CA ALA A 455 -20.74 35.05 -4.38
C ALA A 455 -19.73 36.19 -4.23
N GLU A 456 -18.43 35.88 -4.32
CA GLU A 456 -17.34 36.86 -4.21
C GLU A 456 -16.77 37.29 -5.57
N GLY A 457 -17.26 36.71 -6.68
CA GLY A 457 -16.76 36.97 -8.03
C GLY A 457 -15.30 36.52 -8.26
N VAL A 458 -14.84 35.49 -7.54
CA VAL A 458 -13.45 35.01 -7.60
C VAL A 458 -13.32 33.83 -8.56
N ASN A 459 -12.32 33.90 -9.45
CA ASN A 459 -11.85 32.77 -10.25
C ASN A 459 -10.33 32.92 -10.50
N ARG A 460 -9.52 32.22 -9.72
CA ARG A 460 -8.06 32.34 -9.74
C ARG A 460 -7.40 30.98 -9.85
N LYS A 461 -6.31 30.93 -10.61
CA LYS A 461 -5.42 29.77 -10.69
C LYS A 461 -4.07 30.12 -10.09
N VAL A 462 -3.57 29.26 -9.20
CA VAL A 462 -2.22 29.33 -8.63
C VAL A 462 -1.55 27.98 -8.89
N ALA A 463 -0.33 27.99 -9.40
CA ALA A 463 0.50 26.79 -9.52
C ALA A 463 1.62 26.87 -8.48
N LEU A 464 1.80 25.81 -7.70
CA LEU A 464 2.86 25.70 -6.70
C LEU A 464 3.64 24.41 -6.95
N GLU A 465 4.97 24.53 -6.97
CA GLU A 465 5.86 23.38 -6.85
C GLU A 465 6.12 23.15 -5.37
N ASP A 466 5.74 21.98 -4.87
CA ASP A 466 5.89 21.63 -3.47
C ASP A 466 6.15 20.13 -3.29
N GLU A 467 6.19 19.72 -2.03
CA GLU A 467 6.34 18.33 -1.66
C GLU A 467 5.18 17.93 -0.72
N GLY A 468 4.35 17.01 -1.20
CA GLY A 468 3.23 16.45 -0.44
C GLY A 468 3.71 15.52 0.67
N TRP A 469 2.79 14.74 1.25
CA TRP A 469 3.11 13.73 2.24
C TRP A 469 2.01 12.67 2.30
N VAL A 470 2.34 11.53 2.88
CA VAL A 470 1.39 10.49 3.26
C VAL A 470 1.09 10.57 4.74
N SER A 471 -0.16 10.32 5.13
CA SER A 471 -0.58 10.29 6.52
C SER A 471 -1.25 8.96 6.84
N SER A 472 -1.19 8.60 8.11
CA SER A 472 -1.95 7.49 8.67
C SER A 472 -3.45 7.65 8.39
N ALA A 473 -4.07 6.61 7.84
CA ALA A 473 -5.52 6.49 7.74
C ALA A 473 -6.05 5.47 8.76
N ALA A 474 -7.29 5.69 9.19
CA ALA A 474 -8.11 4.74 9.95
C ALA A 474 -9.50 4.72 9.32
N ALA A 475 -10.16 3.57 9.32
CA ALA A 475 -11.52 3.42 8.83
C ALA A 475 -12.48 3.22 10.01
N GLU A 476 -13.71 3.71 9.86
CA GLU A 476 -14.80 3.47 10.79
C GLU A 476 -15.90 2.72 10.05
N SER A 477 -16.54 1.78 10.73
CA SER A 477 -17.69 1.05 10.20
C SER A 477 -18.96 1.89 10.39
N THR A 478 -19.95 1.71 9.51
CA THR A 478 -21.30 2.25 9.73
C THR A 478 -22.16 1.34 10.61
N GLU A 479 -21.66 0.14 10.92
CA GLU A 479 -22.41 -0.92 11.60
C GLU A 479 -21.98 -1.12 13.06
N ASP A 480 -20.80 -0.62 13.44
CA ASP A 480 -20.24 -0.69 14.79
C ASP A 480 -19.45 0.57 15.15
N ASP A 481 -19.14 0.74 16.44
CA ASP A 481 -18.33 1.83 16.97
C ASP A 481 -16.83 1.46 17.03
N ASP A 482 -16.37 0.45 16.30
CA ASP A 482 -14.97 0.04 16.32
C ASP A 482 -14.16 0.91 15.32
N VAL A 483 -12.84 1.00 15.52
CA VAL A 483 -11.89 1.71 14.64
C VAL A 483 -10.98 0.67 14.00
N TYR A 484 -10.86 0.70 12.68
CA TYR A 484 -10.06 -0.26 11.92
C TYR A 484 -8.75 0.42 11.51
N VAL A 485 -7.63 -0.10 12.02
CA VAL A 485 -6.29 0.43 11.80
C VAL A 485 -5.40 -0.67 11.24
N HIS A 486 -4.99 -0.53 9.99
CA HIS A 486 -4.06 -1.46 9.35
C HIS A 486 -2.61 -1.21 9.84
N GLU A 487 -1.75 -2.22 9.96
CA GLU A 487 -0.35 -1.99 10.37
C GLU A 487 0.51 -1.32 9.29
N THR A 488 0.26 -1.61 8.01
CA THR A 488 0.90 -0.92 6.88
C THR A 488 0.62 0.58 6.93
N LEU A 489 1.69 1.37 6.97
CA LEU A 489 1.65 2.83 6.94
C LEU A 489 1.47 3.34 5.51
N PHE A 490 2.20 2.73 4.58
CA PHE A 490 2.15 3.08 3.16
C PHE A 490 2.75 1.98 2.28
N THR A 491 2.43 2.03 0.98
CA THR A 491 2.94 1.15 -0.08
C THR A 491 3.37 1.99 -1.28
N TRP A 492 4.55 1.73 -1.82
CA TRP A 492 5.07 2.30 -3.06
C TRP A 492 5.11 1.24 -4.17
N ASP A 493 4.35 1.47 -5.23
CA ASP A 493 4.12 0.55 -6.35
C ASP A 493 4.87 0.95 -7.64
N GLY A 494 5.86 1.84 -7.53
CA GLY A 494 6.55 2.45 -8.67
C GLY A 494 6.00 3.81 -9.11
N TRP A 495 4.99 4.37 -8.43
CA TRP A 495 4.44 5.69 -8.75
C TRP A 495 4.56 6.72 -7.61
N SER A 496 4.15 7.97 -7.88
CA SER A 496 4.04 9.01 -6.86
C SER A 496 3.01 8.64 -5.79
N MET A 497 3.34 8.95 -4.53
CA MET A 497 2.43 8.74 -3.40
C MET A 497 1.47 9.90 -3.16
N VAL A 498 1.64 11.00 -3.89
CA VAL A 498 0.90 12.27 -3.67
C VAL A 498 0.27 12.82 -4.94
N ALA A 499 0.48 12.15 -6.08
CA ALA A 499 -0.12 12.48 -7.35
C ALA A 499 -0.70 11.20 -7.98
N PRO A 500 -1.97 11.22 -8.41
CA PRO A 500 -2.60 10.03 -8.97
C PRO A 500 -1.92 9.61 -10.29
N ARG A 501 -1.97 8.31 -10.61
CA ARG A 501 -1.63 7.83 -11.96
C ARG A 501 -2.57 8.49 -12.98
N PRO A 502 -2.12 8.81 -14.20
CA PRO A 502 -2.99 9.30 -15.26
C PRO A 502 -4.00 8.20 -15.65
N MET A 503 -5.19 8.24 -15.07
CA MET A 503 -6.29 7.35 -15.42
C MET A 503 -7.45 8.15 -15.99
N ARG A 504 -8.14 7.60 -16.99
CA ARG A 504 -9.51 8.07 -17.30
C ARG A 504 -10.41 7.53 -16.18
N PRO A 505 -11.15 8.39 -15.46
CA PRO A 505 -12.15 7.90 -14.53
C PRO A 505 -13.10 6.97 -15.29
N LEU A 506 -13.32 5.76 -14.78
CA LEU A 506 -14.45 4.96 -15.25
C LEU A 506 -15.72 5.78 -15.00
N PRO A 507 -16.59 6.01 -16.00
CA PRO A 507 -17.81 6.78 -15.80
C PRO A 507 -18.68 6.03 -14.78
N GLN A 508 -18.77 6.55 -13.56
CA GLN A 508 -19.77 6.10 -12.59
C GLN A 508 -21.09 6.81 -12.91
N PRO A 509 -22.22 6.08 -13.04
CA PRO A 509 -23.53 6.70 -13.19
C PRO A 509 -23.80 7.66 -12.01
N GLY A 510 -24.00 8.94 -12.30
CA GLY A 510 -24.34 9.95 -11.29
C GLY A 510 -23.17 10.69 -10.64
N VAL A 511 -21.91 10.37 -10.99
CA VAL A 511 -20.73 11.12 -10.51
C VAL A 511 -20.13 11.89 -11.69
N THR A 512 -20.34 13.21 -11.73
CA THR A 512 -19.61 14.07 -12.66
C THR A 512 -18.12 14.05 -12.31
N ALA A 513 -17.27 13.86 -13.32
CA ALA A 513 -15.80 13.73 -13.21
C ALA A 513 -15.06 15.02 -12.76
N ASP A 514 -15.75 15.91 -12.06
CA ASP A 514 -15.27 17.24 -11.69
C ASP A 514 -15.85 17.64 -10.31
N SER A 515 -15.42 16.94 -9.26
CA SER A 515 -15.78 17.27 -7.89
C SER A 515 -14.91 18.44 -7.41
N GLY A 516 -15.35 19.66 -7.70
CA GLY A 516 -14.89 20.79 -6.90
C GLY A 516 -15.29 20.59 -5.44
N THR A 517 -14.52 21.16 -4.50
CA THR A 517 -14.93 21.11 -3.10
C THR A 517 -16.09 22.07 -2.86
N ASP A 518 -16.93 21.78 -1.87
CA ASP A 518 -18.05 22.62 -1.45
C ASP A 518 -17.60 23.97 -0.83
N TYR A 519 -16.29 24.21 -0.76
CA TYR A 519 -15.66 25.41 -0.20
C TYR A 519 -14.78 26.15 -1.23
N GLY A 520 -15.02 25.97 -2.52
CA GLY A 520 -14.46 26.85 -3.55
C GLY A 520 -12.99 26.60 -3.92
N LEU A 521 -12.41 25.45 -3.56
CA LEU A 521 -11.05 25.07 -3.97
C LEU A 521 -11.06 23.79 -4.81
N ARG A 522 -10.44 23.82 -5.99
CA ARG A 522 -10.15 22.60 -6.76
C ARG A 522 -8.65 22.43 -6.89
N VAL A 523 -8.17 21.20 -6.70
CA VAL A 523 -6.74 20.86 -6.78
C VAL A 523 -6.50 19.77 -7.81
N ARG A 524 -5.37 19.86 -8.49
CA ARG A 524 -4.83 18.78 -9.33
C ARG A 524 -3.34 18.65 -9.06
N PHE A 525 -2.87 17.44 -8.79
CA PHE A 525 -1.46 17.16 -8.58
C PHE A 525 -0.88 16.34 -9.73
N THR A 526 0.34 16.67 -10.11
CA THR A 526 1.18 15.89 -11.04
C THR A 526 2.54 15.67 -10.39
N PRO A 527 3.20 14.51 -10.59
CA PRO A 527 4.56 14.30 -10.08
C PRO A 527 5.52 15.37 -10.60
N ALA A 528 6.48 15.79 -9.79
CA ALA A 528 7.51 16.69 -10.26
C ALA A 528 8.35 16.00 -11.37
N PRO A 529 8.67 16.67 -12.49
CA PRO A 529 9.45 16.06 -13.56
C PRO A 529 10.78 15.47 -13.06
N GLY A 530 11.03 14.20 -13.38
CA GLY A 530 12.25 13.50 -12.99
C GLY A 530 12.33 13.06 -11.52
N SER A 531 11.28 13.24 -10.72
CA SER A 531 11.32 12.86 -9.30
C SER A 531 11.11 11.37 -9.04
N LEU A 532 10.44 10.63 -9.93
CA LEU A 532 10.04 9.25 -9.66
C LEU A 532 11.18 8.24 -9.91
N PRO A 533 11.53 7.39 -8.92
CA PRO A 533 12.37 6.21 -9.13
C PRO A 533 11.61 5.12 -9.89
N ARG A 534 12.35 4.18 -10.50
CA ARG A 534 11.79 2.99 -11.15
C ARG A 534 11.76 1.83 -10.18
N LEU A 535 10.64 1.11 -10.12
CA LEU A 535 10.52 -0.15 -9.40
C LEU A 535 10.71 -1.31 -10.38
N ARG A 536 11.73 -2.16 -10.16
CA ARG A 536 12.13 -3.24 -11.07
C ARG A 536 12.48 -4.50 -10.30
N PHE A 537 12.09 -5.66 -10.83
CA PHE A 537 12.51 -6.93 -10.27
C PHE A 537 14.02 -7.11 -10.41
N GLY A 538 14.66 -7.66 -9.37
CA GLY A 538 16.10 -7.87 -9.30
C GLY A 538 16.91 -6.63 -8.90
N HIS A 539 16.24 -5.50 -8.65
CA HIS A 539 16.88 -4.31 -8.07
C HIS A 539 16.71 -4.28 -6.55
N SER A 540 17.65 -3.64 -5.86
CA SER A 540 17.67 -3.46 -4.41
C SER A 540 17.36 -2.00 -4.05
N TYR A 541 16.50 -1.81 -3.05
CA TYR A 541 16.00 -0.50 -2.65
C TYR A 541 16.14 -0.27 -1.15
N ARG A 542 16.42 0.97 -0.74
CA ARG A 542 16.26 1.45 0.64
C ARG A 542 15.17 2.50 0.70
N VAL A 543 14.45 2.54 1.81
CA VAL A 543 13.35 3.49 2.04
C VAL A 543 13.68 4.35 3.26
N ARG A 544 13.37 5.64 3.18
CA ARG A 544 13.35 6.53 4.36
C ARG A 544 12.09 7.38 4.36
N ALA A 545 11.69 7.83 5.55
CA ALA A 545 10.48 8.62 5.71
C ALA A 545 10.77 9.83 6.61
N ARG A 546 10.82 11.02 6.01
CA ARG A 546 11.04 12.31 6.70
C ARG A 546 9.73 12.79 7.31
N MET A 547 9.75 13.14 8.60
CA MET A 547 8.58 13.66 9.31
C MET A 547 8.12 14.99 8.69
N VAL A 548 6.81 15.16 8.60
CA VAL A 548 6.16 16.39 8.18
C VAL A 548 5.38 16.96 9.34
N ASP A 549 5.66 18.21 9.73
CA ASP A 549 4.94 18.88 10.82
C ASP A 549 3.58 19.45 10.39
N LEU A 550 2.83 20.05 11.33
CA LEU A 550 1.52 20.66 11.05
C LEU A 550 1.57 21.77 9.98
N ALA A 551 2.70 22.47 9.84
CA ALA A 551 2.92 23.52 8.84
C ALA A 551 3.49 22.99 7.51
N GLY A 552 3.64 21.68 7.36
CA GLY A 552 4.18 21.05 6.15
C GLY A 552 5.70 21.16 6.02
N ASN A 553 6.41 21.50 7.10
CA ASN A 553 7.87 21.50 7.10
C ASN A 553 8.41 20.08 7.25
N SER A 554 9.57 19.84 6.68
CA SER A 554 10.28 18.56 6.77
C SER A 554 11.78 18.80 6.61
N LEU A 555 12.58 17.79 6.94
CA LEU A 555 13.98 17.76 6.52
C LEU A 555 14.07 17.91 5.00
N PRO A 556 15.12 18.54 4.45
CA PRO A 556 15.31 18.61 3.00
C PRO A 556 15.65 17.23 2.41
N LEU A 557 15.44 17.05 1.09
CA LEU A 557 15.78 15.80 0.39
C LEU A 557 17.30 15.54 0.40
N GLU A 558 18.10 16.60 0.31
CA GLU A 558 19.55 16.56 0.38
C GLU A 558 20.12 16.30 1.79
N HIS A 559 19.26 16.07 2.79
CA HIS A 559 19.72 15.69 4.12
C HIS A 559 20.55 14.40 4.07
N ALA A 560 21.79 14.49 4.59
CA ALA A 560 22.81 13.47 4.43
C ALA A 560 22.68 12.30 5.41
N ASP A 561 22.09 12.52 6.59
CA ASP A 561 21.87 11.44 7.56
C ASP A 561 20.75 10.53 7.05
N ASP A 562 21.10 9.25 6.85
CA ASP A 562 20.19 8.18 6.47
C ASP A 562 20.22 7.03 7.49
N SER A 563 20.71 7.26 8.72
CA SER A 563 20.83 6.22 9.74
C SER A 563 19.50 5.61 10.18
N ALA A 564 18.39 6.29 9.88
CA ALA A 564 17.03 5.86 10.16
C ALA A 564 16.34 5.20 8.95
N ALA A 565 17.03 5.09 7.81
CA ALA A 565 16.51 4.41 6.63
C ALA A 565 16.48 2.88 6.83
N SER A 566 15.65 2.20 6.06
CA SER A 566 15.61 0.74 6.07
C SER A 566 16.92 0.12 5.59
N GLU A 567 17.12 -1.14 5.95
CA GLU A 567 18.00 -2.04 5.21
C GLU A 567 17.56 -2.17 3.75
N ALA A 568 18.47 -2.64 2.90
CA ALA A 568 18.19 -2.87 1.49
C ALA A 568 17.21 -4.04 1.31
N VAL A 569 16.23 -3.85 0.42
CA VAL A 569 15.23 -4.86 0.07
C VAL A 569 15.29 -5.11 -1.44
N ASP A 570 15.55 -6.36 -1.81
CA ASP A 570 15.44 -6.82 -3.19
C ASP A 570 13.98 -6.92 -3.59
N TYR A 571 13.58 -6.22 -4.65
CA TYR A 571 12.24 -6.36 -5.20
C TYR A 571 12.17 -7.58 -6.12
N VAL A 572 11.29 -8.53 -5.82
CA VAL A 572 11.16 -9.82 -6.50
C VAL A 572 9.70 -10.19 -6.74
N ARG A 573 9.47 -11.01 -7.77
CA ARG A 573 8.16 -11.43 -8.21
C ARG A 573 7.63 -12.58 -7.36
N HIS A 574 6.41 -12.45 -6.85
CA HIS A 574 5.74 -13.49 -6.06
C HIS A 574 4.63 -14.21 -6.83
N GLU A 575 4.20 -13.64 -7.96
CA GLU A 575 3.31 -14.28 -8.91
C GLU A 575 4.00 -15.47 -9.57
N PRO A 576 3.35 -16.65 -9.66
CA PRO A 576 3.91 -17.75 -10.43
C PRO A 576 4.00 -17.38 -11.93
N ILE A 577 4.88 -18.05 -12.65
CA ILE A 577 4.82 -18.07 -14.12
C ILE A 577 3.66 -19.00 -14.48
N VAL A 578 2.61 -18.44 -15.09
CA VAL A 578 1.40 -19.20 -15.42
C VAL A 578 1.72 -20.23 -16.51
N SER A 579 1.02 -21.37 -16.50
CA SER A 579 1.12 -22.35 -17.59
C SER A 579 0.82 -21.73 -18.96
N PRO A 580 1.39 -22.27 -20.05
CA PRO A 580 1.08 -21.81 -21.40
C PRO A 580 -0.42 -21.85 -21.71
N ILE A 581 -0.88 -20.89 -22.51
CA ILE A 581 -2.25 -20.86 -23.00
C ILE A 581 -2.37 -21.86 -24.16
N VAL A 582 -3.38 -22.73 -24.09
CA VAL A 582 -3.72 -23.67 -25.15
C VAL A 582 -4.91 -23.09 -25.93
N VAL A 583 -4.82 -23.07 -27.27
CA VAL A 583 -5.90 -22.56 -28.14
C VAL A 583 -6.28 -23.61 -29.19
N PRO A 584 -7.57 -23.94 -29.36
CA PRO A 584 -8.05 -24.82 -30.42
C PRO A 584 -7.87 -24.22 -31.83
N LEU A 585 -7.58 -25.06 -32.81
CA LEU A 585 -7.58 -24.67 -34.23
C LEU A 585 -8.98 -24.76 -34.87
N ALA A 586 -9.88 -25.51 -34.23
CA ALA A 586 -11.23 -25.73 -34.70
C ALA A 586 -12.21 -25.78 -33.52
N ASP A 587 -13.50 -25.63 -33.84
CA ASP A 587 -14.60 -25.73 -32.89
C ASP A 587 -14.68 -27.15 -32.29
N LEU A 588 -14.39 -27.24 -30.99
CA LEU A 588 -14.34 -28.51 -30.26
C LEU A 588 -15.73 -29.14 -30.08
N ALA A 589 -16.82 -28.37 -30.17
CA ALA A 589 -18.17 -28.92 -30.10
C ALA A 589 -18.46 -29.92 -31.25
N LYS A 590 -17.68 -29.84 -32.33
CA LYS A 590 -17.77 -30.74 -33.49
C LYS A 590 -16.77 -31.91 -33.44
N SER A 591 -16.02 -32.05 -32.35
CA SER A 591 -14.95 -33.04 -32.20
C SER A 591 -15.24 -33.96 -31.00
N PRO A 592 -16.02 -35.06 -31.18
CA PRO A 592 -16.55 -35.85 -30.07
C PRO A 592 -15.47 -36.42 -29.14
N GLY A 593 -15.48 -36.04 -27.87
CA GLY A 593 -14.52 -36.51 -26.87
C GLY A 593 -13.23 -35.69 -26.78
N GLU A 594 -13.05 -34.67 -27.62
CA GLU A 594 -12.02 -33.65 -27.41
C GLU A 594 -12.52 -32.56 -26.46
N THR A 595 -11.60 -32.06 -25.64
CA THR A 595 -11.76 -30.84 -24.83
C THR A 595 -10.54 -29.95 -25.05
N LEU A 596 -10.47 -28.80 -24.39
CA LEU A 596 -9.33 -27.90 -24.51
C LEU A 596 -8.02 -28.61 -24.11
N ASP A 597 -8.08 -29.38 -23.04
CA ASP A 597 -7.02 -30.14 -22.38
C ASP A 597 -6.95 -31.62 -22.82
N ARG A 598 -7.84 -32.09 -23.70
CA ARG A 598 -7.86 -33.46 -24.21
C ARG A 598 -7.82 -33.49 -25.73
N LEU A 599 -6.72 -33.99 -26.29
CA LEU A 599 -6.57 -34.29 -27.71
C LEU A 599 -6.95 -35.75 -27.98
N VAL A 600 -7.68 -36.01 -29.07
CA VAL A 600 -8.14 -37.36 -29.44
C VAL A 600 -7.92 -37.58 -30.93
N ILE A 601 -7.34 -38.72 -31.29
CA ILE A 601 -7.28 -39.23 -32.66
C ILE A 601 -8.02 -40.57 -32.71
N ARG A 602 -8.67 -40.87 -33.83
CA ARG A 602 -9.58 -42.00 -34.00
C ARG A 602 -9.16 -42.79 -35.22
N SER A 603 -9.19 -44.11 -35.13
CA SER A 603 -8.82 -44.98 -36.25
C SER A 603 -10.01 -45.38 -37.13
N TYR A 604 -11.25 -45.09 -36.70
CA TYR A 604 -12.49 -45.45 -37.40
C TYR A 604 -12.50 -46.91 -37.90
N ASN A 605 -12.08 -47.86 -37.04
CA ASN A 605 -12.03 -49.28 -37.38
C ASN A 605 -13.47 -49.84 -37.45
N ASP A 606 -14.00 -49.96 -38.66
CA ASP A 606 -15.29 -50.60 -38.96
C ASP A 606 -15.14 -52.08 -39.37
N ALA A 607 -13.91 -52.60 -39.44
CA ALA A 607 -13.60 -53.99 -39.79
C ALA A 607 -12.23 -54.43 -39.23
N PRO A 608 -12.03 -55.73 -38.91
CA PRO A 608 -10.76 -56.24 -38.34
C PRO A 608 -9.50 -55.95 -39.17
N ALA A 609 -9.63 -55.88 -40.50
CA ALA A 609 -8.49 -55.56 -41.38
C ALA A 609 -7.94 -54.13 -41.17
N LYS A 610 -8.73 -53.22 -40.59
CA LYS A 610 -8.31 -51.85 -40.24
C LYS A 610 -7.64 -51.76 -38.87
N ASP A 611 -7.64 -52.83 -38.09
CA ASP A 611 -7.01 -52.83 -36.76
C ASP A 611 -5.51 -52.57 -36.83
N SER A 612 -4.85 -53.05 -37.88
CA SER A 612 -3.42 -52.81 -38.14
C SER A 612 -3.14 -51.57 -39.00
N GLN A 613 -4.16 -50.86 -39.48
CA GLN A 613 -3.99 -49.66 -40.28
C GLN A 613 -3.88 -48.42 -39.40
N ARG A 614 -2.90 -47.58 -39.72
CA ARG A 614 -2.64 -46.31 -39.08
C ARG A 614 -3.68 -45.27 -39.50
N THR A 615 -4.19 -44.49 -38.56
CA THR A 615 -5.02 -43.33 -38.85
C THR A 615 -4.19 -42.19 -39.41
N ASN A 616 -4.79 -41.44 -40.34
CA ASN A 616 -4.24 -40.16 -40.81
C ASN A 616 -4.80 -38.97 -40.02
N GLU A 617 -5.69 -39.23 -39.05
CA GLU A 617 -6.20 -38.20 -38.17
C GLU A 617 -5.09 -37.60 -37.31
N ALA A 618 -5.20 -36.31 -37.04
CA ALA A 618 -4.34 -35.59 -36.13
C ALA A 618 -5.18 -34.59 -35.35
N ALA A 619 -4.86 -34.43 -34.07
CA ALA A 619 -5.42 -33.36 -33.25
C ALA A 619 -4.34 -32.32 -33.01
N GLU A 620 -4.66 -31.04 -33.17
CA GLU A 620 -3.73 -29.93 -32.99
C GLU A 620 -4.25 -28.91 -31.99
N ARG A 621 -3.32 -28.26 -31.28
CA ARG A 621 -3.56 -27.08 -30.45
C ARG A 621 -2.41 -26.09 -30.62
N HIS A 622 -2.71 -24.79 -30.61
CA HIS A 622 -1.67 -23.78 -30.36
C HIS A 622 -1.29 -23.78 -28.89
N VAL A 623 -0.03 -23.51 -28.63
CA VAL A 623 0.56 -23.28 -27.31
C VAL A 623 1.24 -21.92 -27.35
N ALA A 624 0.75 -21.00 -26.54
CA ALA A 624 1.18 -19.62 -26.48
C ALA A 624 1.68 -19.25 -25.07
N PRO A 625 2.58 -18.26 -24.94
CA PRO A 625 2.93 -17.71 -23.63
C PRO A 625 1.69 -17.11 -22.94
N PRO A 626 1.61 -17.11 -21.61
CA PRO A 626 0.52 -16.47 -20.90
C PRO A 626 0.52 -14.94 -21.11
N LYS A 627 -0.68 -14.34 -21.15
CA LYS A 627 -0.86 -12.87 -21.13
C LYS A 627 -0.39 -12.30 -19.79
N THR A 628 0.25 -11.14 -19.82
CA THR A 628 0.59 -10.37 -18.62
C THR A 628 -0.04 -8.98 -18.62
N ALA A 629 -0.03 -8.33 -17.44
CA ALA A 629 -0.43 -6.94 -17.31
C ALA A 629 0.72 -5.99 -17.69
N GLU A 630 0.40 -4.78 -18.13
CA GLU A 630 1.39 -3.74 -18.45
C GLU A 630 2.33 -3.47 -17.27
N SER A 631 1.81 -3.35 -16.04
CA SER A 631 2.63 -3.12 -14.85
C SER A 631 3.63 -4.24 -14.56
N MET A 632 3.28 -5.50 -14.85
CA MET A 632 4.19 -6.63 -14.69
C MET A 632 5.32 -6.57 -15.73
N ALA A 633 5.01 -6.20 -16.97
CA ALA A 633 6.03 -5.95 -17.99
C ALA A 633 6.93 -4.75 -17.62
N GLU A 634 6.35 -3.71 -17.03
CA GLU A 634 7.08 -2.54 -16.51
C GLU A 634 8.06 -2.92 -15.40
N TRP A 635 7.63 -3.72 -14.41
CA TRP A 635 8.51 -4.21 -13.33
C TRP A 635 9.62 -5.12 -13.85
N HIS A 636 9.42 -5.82 -14.97
CA HIS A 636 10.47 -6.56 -15.67
C HIS A 636 11.35 -5.66 -16.58
N GLY A 637 11.14 -4.35 -16.58
CA GLY A 637 11.95 -3.40 -17.35
C GLY A 637 11.74 -3.47 -18.86
N LYS A 638 10.65 -4.06 -19.34
CA LYS A 638 10.42 -4.27 -20.78
C LYS A 638 10.17 -2.97 -21.57
N PHE A 639 9.91 -1.87 -20.87
CA PHE A 639 9.77 -0.54 -21.45
C PHE A 639 10.98 0.37 -21.18
N ASP A 640 12.08 -0.18 -20.65
CA ASP A 640 13.28 0.59 -20.34
C ASP A 640 14.18 0.74 -21.57
N GLY A 641 14.73 1.94 -21.74
CA GLY A 641 15.81 2.25 -22.67
C GLY A 641 17.12 2.55 -21.93
N PRO A 642 18.18 2.92 -22.68
CA PRO A 642 19.52 3.16 -22.11
C PRO A 642 19.55 4.24 -21.01
N THR A 643 18.64 5.20 -21.05
CA THR A 643 18.60 6.36 -20.15
C THR A 643 17.42 6.33 -19.18
N GLY A 644 16.64 5.25 -19.14
CA GLY A 644 15.42 5.12 -18.31
C GLY A 644 14.20 4.62 -19.08
N MET A 645 13.06 4.59 -18.40
CA MET A 645 11.78 4.16 -18.98
C MET A 645 11.37 5.04 -20.17
N GLN A 646 10.93 4.42 -21.25
CA GLN A 646 10.58 5.11 -22.49
C GLN A 646 9.15 5.67 -22.44
N GLY A 647 9.01 6.96 -22.14
CA GLY A 647 7.73 7.68 -22.17
C GLY A 647 7.38 8.25 -23.55
N ASN A 648 7.55 7.50 -24.64
CA ASN A 648 7.33 7.98 -26.01
C ASN A 648 6.06 7.39 -26.65
N ALA A 649 5.63 7.98 -27.78
CA ALA A 649 4.40 7.55 -28.47
C ALA A 649 4.48 6.11 -29.00
N ALA A 650 5.66 5.62 -29.38
CA ALA A 650 5.83 4.26 -29.88
C ALA A 650 5.66 3.22 -28.75
N THR A 651 6.19 3.49 -27.55
CA THR A 651 5.97 2.64 -26.37
C THR A 651 4.49 2.62 -25.98
N TYR A 652 3.82 3.77 -26.01
CA TYR A 652 2.38 3.82 -25.77
C TYR A 652 1.60 3.02 -26.82
N GLN A 653 1.93 3.17 -28.10
CA GLN A 653 1.31 2.43 -29.19
C GLN A 653 1.51 0.91 -29.01
N LEU A 654 2.73 0.47 -28.71
CA LEU A 654 3.06 -0.93 -28.41
C LEU A 654 2.14 -1.51 -27.32
N ILE A 655 1.97 -0.79 -26.21
CA ILE A 655 1.10 -1.21 -25.11
C ILE A 655 -0.35 -1.32 -25.59
N THR A 656 -0.85 -0.31 -26.30
CA THR A 656 -2.26 -0.28 -26.73
C THR A 656 -2.60 -1.30 -27.81
N GLU A 657 -1.68 -1.60 -28.72
CA GLU A 657 -1.85 -2.63 -29.76
C GLU A 657 -1.84 -4.05 -29.16
N ASN A 658 -1.25 -4.20 -27.97
CA ASN A 658 -1.11 -5.46 -27.24
C ASN A 658 -2.00 -5.52 -25.98
N ASP A 659 -3.20 -4.94 -26.03
CA ASP A 659 -4.23 -5.08 -24.98
C ASP A 659 -5.47 -5.87 -25.44
N GLY A 660 -5.28 -6.77 -26.40
CA GLY A 660 -6.32 -7.68 -26.88
C GLY A 660 -6.46 -8.96 -26.06
N ALA A 661 -7.25 -9.88 -26.61
CA ALA A 661 -7.44 -11.24 -26.13
C ALA A 661 -7.42 -12.21 -27.33
N LEU A 662 -7.02 -13.45 -27.09
CA LEU A 662 -7.07 -14.51 -28.11
C LEU A 662 -8.53 -14.84 -28.44
N ALA A 663 -8.79 -15.26 -29.69
CA ALA A 663 -10.08 -15.84 -30.02
C ALA A 663 -10.23 -17.22 -29.36
N GLU A 664 -11.48 -17.67 -29.19
CA GLU A 664 -11.77 -19.02 -28.68
C GLU A 664 -11.28 -20.13 -29.63
N VAL A 665 -11.13 -19.83 -30.92
CA VAL A 665 -10.67 -20.73 -31.97
C VAL A 665 -9.79 -19.97 -32.97
N GLU A 666 -8.60 -20.50 -33.27
CA GLU A 666 -7.60 -19.86 -34.13
C GLU A 666 -7.14 -20.82 -35.24
N PRO A 667 -7.80 -20.82 -36.42
CA PRO A 667 -7.54 -21.79 -37.49
C PRO A 667 -6.25 -21.51 -38.28
N ALA A 668 -5.62 -20.36 -38.06
CA ALA A 668 -4.38 -19.99 -38.73
C ALA A 668 -3.25 -20.96 -38.38
N GLU A 669 -2.33 -21.19 -39.32
CA GLU A 669 -1.20 -22.09 -39.10
C GLU A 669 -0.21 -21.58 -38.04
N GLN A 670 -0.14 -20.26 -37.87
CA GLN A 670 0.63 -19.57 -36.86
C GLN A 670 -0.30 -18.65 -36.08
N LEU A 671 -0.09 -18.59 -34.77
CA LEU A 671 -0.87 -17.74 -33.88
C LEU A 671 -0.15 -16.42 -33.66
N ALA A 672 -0.82 -15.30 -33.95
CA ALA A 672 -0.36 -13.97 -33.57
C ALA A 672 -0.82 -13.65 -32.15
N LEU A 673 0.02 -13.00 -31.36
CA LEU A 673 -0.30 -12.61 -30.00
C LEU A 673 -0.94 -11.22 -30.01
N PRO A 674 -2.21 -11.06 -29.58
CA PRO A 674 -2.84 -9.75 -29.47
C PRO A 674 -2.56 -9.09 -28.12
N TYR A 675 -1.58 -9.59 -27.36
CA TYR A 675 -1.31 -9.15 -25.99
C TYR A 675 0.18 -9.19 -25.65
N LEU A 676 0.55 -8.50 -24.56
CA LEU A 676 1.88 -8.61 -23.97
C LEU A 676 2.09 -10.00 -23.33
N PRO A 677 3.05 -10.81 -23.81
CA PRO A 677 3.37 -12.08 -23.20
C PRO A 677 4.17 -11.87 -21.91
N ASP A 678 4.03 -12.80 -20.96
CA ASP A 678 4.80 -12.78 -19.71
C ASP A 678 6.32 -12.79 -19.97
N PRO A 679 7.07 -11.79 -19.48
CA PRO A 679 8.52 -11.68 -19.64
C PRO A 679 9.35 -12.90 -19.23
N LEU A 680 8.86 -13.71 -18.28
CA LEU A 680 9.56 -14.90 -17.79
C LEU A 680 9.10 -16.20 -18.45
N ALA A 681 8.06 -16.16 -19.30
CA ALA A 681 7.61 -17.32 -20.04
C ALA A 681 8.42 -17.46 -21.34
N LEU A 682 9.62 -18.04 -21.26
CA LEU A 682 10.53 -18.18 -22.41
C LEU A 682 10.16 -19.36 -23.33
N GLY A 683 9.33 -20.27 -22.86
CA GLY A 683 8.91 -21.45 -23.60
C GLY A 683 8.08 -22.38 -22.74
N ALA A 684 7.73 -23.55 -23.29
CA ALA A 684 6.99 -24.57 -22.61
C ALA A 684 7.87 -25.80 -22.30
N THR A 685 7.77 -26.33 -21.09
CA THR A 685 8.22 -27.67 -20.72
C THR A 685 7.08 -28.65 -20.85
N ILE A 686 7.35 -29.79 -21.48
CA ILE A 686 6.46 -30.94 -21.57
C ILE A 686 7.10 -32.08 -20.77
N ARG A 687 6.33 -32.66 -19.85
CA ARG A 687 6.68 -33.90 -19.14
C ARG A 687 5.60 -34.95 -19.41
N SER A 688 5.98 -36.21 -19.62
CA SER A 688 5.06 -37.35 -19.65
C SER A 688 5.68 -38.54 -18.94
N THR A 689 4.86 -39.38 -18.31
CA THR A 689 5.29 -40.65 -17.72
C THR A 689 5.02 -41.84 -18.66
N GLN A 690 4.36 -41.61 -19.80
CA GLN A 690 3.82 -42.66 -20.68
C GLN A 690 4.31 -42.52 -22.14
N ILE A 691 4.72 -41.33 -22.55
CA ILE A 691 5.42 -41.09 -23.80
C ILE A 691 6.91 -41.05 -23.45
N ASP A 692 7.74 -41.76 -24.21
CA ASP A 692 9.20 -41.64 -24.09
C ASP A 692 9.62 -40.28 -24.64
N VAL A 693 9.61 -39.30 -23.74
CA VAL A 693 10.05 -37.94 -24.00
C VAL A 693 11.56 -37.94 -23.78
N ASP A 694 12.34 -38.59 -24.66
CA ASP A 694 13.81 -38.70 -24.52
C ASP A 694 14.42 -37.31 -24.29
N PRO A 695 14.81 -36.97 -23.04
CA PRO A 695 15.15 -35.61 -22.67
C PRO A 695 16.65 -35.33 -22.86
N GLY A 696 17.41 -36.28 -23.40
CA GLY A 696 18.86 -36.29 -23.34
C GLY A 696 19.38 -36.67 -21.94
N PRO A 697 20.70 -36.84 -21.77
CA PRO A 697 21.29 -37.43 -20.57
C PRO A 697 21.24 -36.55 -19.30
N GLU A 698 20.73 -35.31 -19.37
CA GLU A 698 20.80 -34.33 -18.27
C GLU A 698 19.48 -33.63 -17.89
N ASP A 699 18.42 -33.67 -18.71
CA ASP A 699 17.12 -33.05 -18.40
C ASP A 699 16.05 -34.14 -18.12
N GLU A 700 15.03 -33.88 -17.29
CA GLU A 700 13.86 -34.79 -17.09
C GLU A 700 12.61 -34.33 -17.89
N VAL A 701 12.74 -33.28 -18.71
CA VAL A 701 11.63 -32.58 -19.38
C VAL A 701 12.01 -32.09 -20.78
N PHE A 702 11.05 -32.07 -21.71
CA PHE A 702 11.26 -31.55 -23.07
C PHE A 702 10.89 -30.08 -23.17
N LYS A 703 11.83 -29.23 -23.62
CA LYS A 703 11.67 -27.77 -23.68
C LYS A 703 11.43 -27.31 -25.13
N VAL A 704 10.42 -26.49 -25.34
CA VAL A 704 10.14 -25.81 -26.62
C VAL A 704 10.11 -24.30 -26.39
N PRO A 705 11.00 -23.51 -27.01
CA PRO A 705 11.06 -22.06 -26.80
C PRO A 705 9.90 -21.33 -27.49
N PHE A 706 9.49 -20.19 -26.96
CA PHE A 706 8.75 -19.16 -27.69
C PHE A 706 9.77 -18.21 -28.35
N ASP A 707 10.21 -18.52 -29.58
CA ASP A 707 11.30 -17.78 -30.24
C ASP A 707 10.90 -16.35 -30.62
N GLY A 708 11.85 -15.42 -30.64
CA GLY A 708 11.64 -14.03 -31.02
C GLY A 708 11.97 -13.04 -29.89
N ASP A 709 12.00 -11.76 -30.22
CA ASP A 709 12.19 -10.69 -29.24
C ASP A 709 10.87 -10.32 -28.60
N TRP A 710 10.87 -10.01 -27.30
CA TRP A 710 9.67 -9.53 -26.62
C TRP A 710 9.22 -8.17 -27.20
N PRO A 711 7.92 -7.94 -27.46
CA PRO A 711 6.79 -8.83 -27.18
C PRO A 711 6.40 -9.79 -28.32
N ASP A 712 7.10 -9.75 -29.46
CA ASP A 712 6.79 -10.49 -30.70
C ASP A 712 7.27 -11.95 -30.70
N VAL A 713 7.17 -12.63 -29.55
CA VAL A 713 7.55 -14.05 -29.42
C VAL A 713 6.56 -14.95 -30.16
N GLN A 714 7.05 -16.10 -30.65
CA GLN A 714 6.30 -16.98 -31.53
C GLN A 714 5.73 -18.20 -30.79
N PRO A 715 4.40 -18.34 -30.74
CA PRO A 715 3.74 -19.58 -30.31
C PRO A 715 4.15 -20.79 -31.16
N PHE A 716 3.78 -21.98 -30.71
CA PHE A 716 3.98 -23.21 -31.49
C PHE A 716 2.73 -24.09 -31.44
N ARG A 717 2.68 -25.14 -32.27
CA ARG A 717 1.60 -26.12 -32.26
C ARG A 717 2.04 -27.44 -31.66
N ILE A 718 1.20 -28.02 -30.83
CA ILE A 718 1.27 -29.45 -30.50
C ILE A 718 0.37 -30.20 -31.48
N ARG A 719 0.88 -31.30 -32.03
CA ARG A 719 0.15 -32.20 -32.94
C ARG A 719 0.23 -33.64 -32.46
N LEU A 720 -0.90 -34.19 -32.03
CA LEU A 720 -1.05 -35.61 -31.71
C LEU A 720 -1.23 -36.43 -33.00
N VAL A 721 -0.47 -37.52 -33.15
CA VAL A 721 -0.57 -38.46 -34.29
C VAL A 721 -0.39 -39.90 -33.82
N GLU A 722 -0.88 -40.88 -34.58
CA GLU A 722 -0.61 -42.29 -34.28
C GLU A 722 0.87 -42.61 -34.51
N SER A 723 1.52 -43.31 -33.57
CA SER A 723 2.94 -43.70 -33.69
C SER A 723 3.19 -44.57 -34.92
N ARG A 724 4.37 -44.40 -35.54
CA ARG A 724 4.86 -45.18 -36.69
C ARG A 724 5.61 -46.44 -36.24
N ALA A 725 6.21 -46.41 -35.06
CA ALA A 725 6.95 -47.50 -34.47
C ALA A 725 6.82 -47.48 -32.94
N ALA A 726 7.08 -48.61 -32.29
CA ALA A 726 7.19 -48.67 -30.84
C ALA A 726 8.39 -47.83 -30.37
N GLY A 727 8.18 -47.01 -29.34
CA GLY A 727 9.21 -46.11 -28.80
C GLY A 727 9.48 -44.86 -29.64
N GLU A 728 8.61 -44.49 -30.59
CA GLU A 728 8.71 -43.19 -31.26
C GLU A 728 8.45 -42.08 -30.22
N GLY A 729 9.44 -41.21 -30.02
CA GLY A 729 9.36 -40.08 -29.09
C GLY A 729 8.88 -38.77 -29.74
N PRO A 730 8.65 -37.72 -28.95
CA PRO A 730 8.31 -36.39 -29.44
C PRO A 730 9.32 -35.83 -30.43
N ASN A 731 8.82 -35.12 -31.45
CA ASN A 731 9.66 -34.55 -32.50
C ASN A 731 9.35 -33.06 -32.72
N TRP A 732 10.33 -32.19 -32.46
CA TRP A 732 10.22 -30.76 -32.66
C TRP A 732 10.63 -30.34 -34.08
N GLY A 733 9.67 -29.86 -34.86
CA GLY A 733 9.89 -29.23 -36.16
C GLY A 733 10.02 -27.72 -36.03
N ALA A 734 11.25 -27.22 -35.88
CA ALA A 734 11.53 -25.79 -35.69
C ALA A 734 10.97 -24.91 -36.83
N ALA A 735 11.10 -25.35 -38.09
CA ALA A 735 10.64 -24.57 -39.25
C ALA A 735 9.12 -24.38 -39.28
N GLN A 736 8.35 -25.39 -38.86
CA GLN A 736 6.89 -25.33 -38.81
C GLN A 736 6.37 -24.89 -37.43
N ARG A 737 7.27 -24.66 -36.47
CA ARG A 737 6.97 -24.47 -35.05
C ARG A 737 5.95 -25.48 -34.54
N ARG A 738 6.25 -26.76 -34.75
CA ARG A 738 5.33 -27.86 -34.47
C ARG A 738 6.00 -28.98 -33.69
N LEU A 739 5.51 -29.25 -32.50
CA LEU A 739 5.85 -30.43 -31.72
C LEU A 739 4.89 -31.57 -32.07
N VAL A 740 5.42 -32.64 -32.65
CA VAL A 740 4.65 -33.85 -32.94
C VAL A 740 4.75 -34.77 -31.73
N LEU A 741 3.60 -35.18 -31.20
CA LEU A 741 3.45 -36.16 -30.13
C LEU A 741 2.91 -37.45 -30.72
N PRO A 742 3.74 -38.48 -30.92
CA PRO A 742 3.28 -39.80 -31.35
C PRO A 742 2.64 -40.55 -30.16
N LEU A 743 1.49 -41.19 -30.40
CA LEU A 743 0.80 -42.05 -29.43
C LEU A 743 0.44 -43.39 -30.07
N PRO A 744 0.75 -44.55 -29.45
CA PRO A 744 0.37 -45.84 -30.00
C PRO A 744 -1.16 -46.02 -30.06
N LYS A 745 -1.61 -46.87 -30.98
CA LYS A 745 -3.03 -47.13 -31.18
C LYS A 745 -3.67 -47.72 -29.92
N GLY A 746 -4.77 -47.12 -29.47
CA GLY A 746 -5.51 -47.58 -28.29
C GLY A 746 -4.94 -47.13 -26.94
N GLU A 747 -3.85 -46.38 -26.93
CA GLU A 747 -3.22 -45.87 -25.71
C GLU A 747 -3.76 -44.51 -25.28
N THR A 748 -3.46 -44.13 -24.04
CA THR A 748 -3.71 -42.80 -23.49
C THR A 748 -2.47 -42.34 -22.75
N ALA A 749 -2.10 -41.07 -22.93
CA ALA A 749 -0.98 -40.45 -22.24
C ALA A 749 -1.40 -39.17 -21.54
N GLU A 750 -0.94 -38.97 -20.31
CA GLU A 750 -1.00 -37.68 -19.62
C GLU A 750 0.29 -36.90 -19.87
N ILE A 751 0.13 -35.59 -20.13
CA ILE A 751 1.24 -34.65 -20.29
C ILE A 751 1.06 -33.47 -19.34
N TRP A 752 2.14 -33.06 -18.68
CA TRP A 752 2.17 -31.82 -17.91
C TRP A 752 2.80 -30.72 -18.75
N LEU A 753 2.15 -29.56 -18.78
CA LEU A 753 2.57 -28.37 -19.50
C LEU A 753 2.81 -27.22 -18.53
N SER A 754 4.03 -26.69 -18.53
CA SER A 754 4.44 -25.53 -17.72
C SER A 754 5.29 -24.58 -18.55
N CYS A 755 5.36 -23.31 -18.17
CA CYS A 755 6.36 -22.40 -18.71
C CYS A 755 7.70 -22.64 -18.04
N TYR A 756 8.80 -22.43 -18.76
CA TYR A 756 10.13 -22.30 -18.17
C TYR A 756 10.68 -20.89 -18.33
N THR A 757 11.60 -20.54 -17.44
CA THR A 757 12.45 -19.34 -17.51
C THR A 757 13.91 -19.78 -17.53
N ASP A 758 14.81 -18.87 -17.84
CA ASP A 758 16.25 -19.04 -17.73
C ASP A 758 16.72 -18.97 -16.27
N GLU A 759 17.78 -19.73 -15.97
CA GLU A 759 18.36 -19.84 -14.62
C GLU A 759 18.72 -18.50 -13.96
N PRO A 760 19.26 -17.49 -14.68
CA PRO A 760 19.57 -16.18 -14.08
C PRO A 760 18.35 -15.40 -13.59
N GLN A 761 17.14 -15.70 -14.07
CA GLN A 761 15.91 -15.02 -13.62
C GLN A 761 15.28 -15.73 -12.42
N ILE A 762 15.64 -16.97 -12.12
CA ILE A 762 15.08 -17.73 -11.01
C ILE A 762 15.27 -17.01 -9.65
N PRO A 763 16.43 -16.39 -9.35
CA PRO A 763 16.58 -15.58 -8.14
C PRO A 763 15.65 -14.37 -8.06
N ASN A 764 14.98 -13.95 -9.14
CA ASN A 764 13.98 -12.89 -9.12
C ASN A 764 12.57 -13.39 -8.74
N LEU A 765 12.41 -14.68 -8.43
CA LEU A 765 11.16 -15.28 -7.94
C LEU A 765 11.21 -15.44 -6.41
N GLY A 766 10.37 -14.69 -5.69
CA GLY A 766 10.35 -14.67 -4.22
C GLY A 766 10.03 -16.03 -3.58
N VAL A 767 9.07 -16.77 -4.16
CA VAL A 767 8.72 -18.12 -3.67
C VAL A 767 9.88 -19.11 -3.85
N TYR A 768 10.67 -18.96 -4.92
CA TYR A 768 11.87 -19.77 -5.11
C TYR A 768 12.92 -19.48 -4.02
N ARG A 769 13.15 -18.20 -3.69
CA ARG A 769 14.04 -17.82 -2.57
C ARG A 769 13.62 -18.48 -1.26
N TRP A 770 12.32 -18.45 -0.92
CA TRP A 770 11.81 -19.11 0.28
C TRP A 770 12.01 -20.63 0.28
N THR A 771 11.94 -21.24 -0.90
CA THR A 771 12.20 -22.67 -1.09
C THR A 771 13.67 -23.00 -0.82
N VAL A 772 14.60 -22.22 -1.38
CA VAL A 772 16.05 -22.38 -1.13
C VAL A 772 16.39 -22.22 0.36
N GLU A 773 15.81 -21.20 1.02
CA GLU A 773 15.94 -21.01 2.47
C GLU A 773 15.45 -22.24 3.26
N GLY A 774 14.32 -22.83 2.85
CA GLY A 774 13.77 -24.02 3.50
C GLY A 774 14.61 -25.26 3.34
N VAL A 775 15.13 -25.49 2.13
CA VAL A 775 16.04 -26.61 1.87
C VAL A 775 17.30 -26.45 2.71
N ALA A 776 17.88 -25.25 2.77
CA ALA A 776 19.06 -24.96 3.60
C ALA A 776 18.79 -25.19 5.09
N ALA A 777 17.64 -24.76 5.61
CA ALA A 777 17.25 -24.98 7.00
C ALA A 777 16.99 -26.46 7.33
N SER A 778 16.48 -27.25 6.38
CA SER A 778 16.25 -28.70 6.56
C SER A 778 17.54 -29.56 6.53
N ALA A 779 18.63 -29.00 5.99
CA ALA A 779 19.92 -29.66 5.89
C ALA A 779 20.82 -29.43 7.12
N LEU A 780 20.44 -28.50 8.00
CA LEU A 780 21.05 -28.22 9.31
C LEU A 780 20.33 -29.03 10.40
#